data_AF-A0A6M3XBE8-F1
#
_entry.id   AF-A0A6M3XBE8-F1
#
_cell.length_a   1.000
_cell.length_b   1.000
_cell.length_c   1.000
_cell.angle_alpha   90.00
_cell.angle_beta   90.00
_cell.angle_gamma   90.00
#
_symmetry.space_group_name_H-M   'P 1'
#
loop_
_entity.id
_entity.type
_entity.pdbx_description
1 polymer ?
#
loop_
_entity_poly.entity_id
_entity_poly.type
_entity_poly.pdbx_seq_one_letter_code
_entity_poly.pdbx_strand_id
1 'polypeptide(L)'
;MAALPENDRIAGPFIAVAGQTDFPADFPLIRVEGLRARIERGATVLELAGDDLSAVDEGPEGFTCRLIVPGLAGDRCWIYSRLPAARLRQHTPNGAVRTPTLEGDAVEAQAQLQELARDMGRSVMVPIGEVPMTQAELIAMTAENVALAEAARQVAEQAGAQAAAGAEAVAAGVEGAIAARDEAEAARDGALTAADARIDARTTGYSRTLLAMVSAAAALTNLGAASNDLTNTSVLYRGVTRPASELVVGGAVDATIPILKARLVPGWDGDDAPAMNAVLAVQSDVLITPLLSALYLKTTVLAPLSNTRLVATGGLQGVPWIRDATHGGSTLVVGSPDGSGPGAGACHLDNLWFVHPDRLGFVTKNLDGTDHALPNLLNGGQSHIEVHGAQNGYARVGGYGCVHFASTFGGAGMLWDNPFLFGGVWDPDNALAQEAISQFRLAYSAIYGHGTNHALRTPHLYGGNATAQATATPLVTVPLRRSVTIGNKTVQSSRRIGPKYGVLIESCEDFEMSGGFSAGYAVANVAYLPVSADSYSCNVIIKDHKMDESNVYGVYARRPSSGVGRLDTLKIQGCTFNGQLIGERAIFIDGDNGLFAVQRLEIKDNVFRAYLGGVIKLTGADGGELSGNTYSGYNASANETSTGGSSGTCAILLDGLTRNMKIERETFAGGINFDTETNAADAYGVSPNGTQWGLIDGTPSGNNNRYYRLRARKIDGVEAWGIAGGGRVLGGVEDA
;
A
#
# COMPACT_ATOMS: atom_id res chain seq x y z
N MET A 1 -33.32 22.28 43.81
CA MET A 1 -33.56 22.76 42.44
C MET A 1 -34.37 21.71 41.72
N ALA A 2 -35.58 22.02 41.26
CA ALA A 2 -36.35 21.09 40.43
C ALA A 2 -35.64 20.99 39.07
N ALA A 3 -35.24 19.78 38.66
CA ALA A 3 -34.59 19.56 37.38
C ALA A 3 -35.60 19.87 36.26
N LEU A 4 -35.20 20.74 35.32
CA LEU A 4 -35.97 20.96 34.10
C LEU A 4 -36.05 19.63 33.32
N PRO A 5 -37.22 19.24 32.77
CA PRO A 5 -37.34 18.03 31.97
C PRO A 5 -36.43 18.10 30.73
N GLU A 6 -35.77 16.99 30.37
CA GLU A 6 -34.75 16.86 29.29
C GLU A 6 -35.21 17.25 27.86
N ASN A 7 -36.44 17.73 27.65
CA ASN A 7 -37.06 17.91 26.32
C ASN A 7 -37.57 19.34 26.03
N ASP A 8 -37.06 20.36 26.72
CA ASP A 8 -37.44 21.77 26.48
C ASP A 8 -36.38 22.46 25.60
N ARG A 9 -36.80 23.11 24.50
CA ARG A 9 -35.91 23.97 23.69
C ARG A 9 -35.69 25.29 24.42
N ILE A 10 -34.46 25.80 24.40
CA ILE A 10 -34.05 27.00 25.15
C ILE A 10 -33.45 28.03 24.18
N ALA A 11 -33.93 29.28 24.25
CA ALA A 11 -33.29 30.44 23.63
C ALA A 11 -32.82 31.42 24.71
N GLY A 12 -31.59 31.92 24.60
CA GLY A 12 -30.97 32.84 25.57
C GLY A 12 -29.70 32.26 26.22
N PRO A 13 -29.12 32.95 27.23
CA PRO A 13 -29.66 34.12 27.89
C PRO A 13 -29.64 35.38 27.03
N PHE A 14 -30.74 36.11 27.00
CA PHE A 14 -30.80 37.49 26.53
C PHE A 14 -30.57 38.43 27.71
N ILE A 15 -29.78 39.48 27.52
CA ILE A 15 -29.66 40.55 28.52
C ILE A 15 -30.69 41.62 28.18
N ALA A 16 -31.71 41.75 29.03
CA ALA A 16 -32.79 42.69 28.79
C ALA A 16 -32.32 44.14 28.94
N VAL A 17 -32.74 45.00 28.03
CA VAL A 17 -32.70 46.46 28.21
C VAL A 17 -33.92 46.87 29.06
N ALA A 18 -33.82 47.98 29.79
CA ALA A 18 -34.94 48.47 30.61
C ALA A 18 -36.22 48.62 29.79
N GLY A 19 -37.28 47.93 30.19
CA GLY A 19 -38.58 47.98 29.52
C GLY A 19 -38.72 47.02 28.33
N GLN A 20 -37.74 46.16 28.06
CA GLN A 20 -37.82 45.19 26.97
C GLN A 20 -38.86 44.11 27.29
N THR A 21 -39.84 43.94 26.40
CA THR A 21 -40.86 42.90 26.50
C THR A 21 -40.59 41.73 25.56
N ASP A 22 -39.86 41.95 24.47
CA ASP A 22 -39.80 41.00 23.34
C ASP A 22 -38.43 40.32 23.28
N PHE A 23 -38.44 38.99 23.22
CA PHE A 23 -37.26 38.13 23.20
C PHE A 23 -37.38 37.08 22.09
N PRO A 24 -36.51 37.11 21.06
CA PRO A 24 -36.61 36.19 19.93
C PRO A 24 -36.22 34.76 20.33
N ALA A 25 -36.91 33.77 19.80
CA ALA A 25 -36.59 32.36 19.92
C ALA A 25 -36.37 31.77 18.50
N ASP A 26 -35.22 31.17 18.29
CA ASP A 26 -34.73 30.62 17.01
C ASP A 26 -35.19 29.18 16.75
N PHE A 27 -36.35 28.81 17.30
CA PHE A 27 -36.98 27.52 17.08
C PHE A 27 -38.48 27.66 16.89
N PRO A 28 -39.12 26.82 16.05
CA PRO A 28 -40.56 26.89 15.83
C PRO A 28 -41.34 26.57 17.10
N LEU A 29 -42.37 27.35 17.38
CA LEU A 29 -43.30 27.10 18.47
C LEU A 29 -44.25 25.97 18.10
N ILE A 30 -44.19 24.83 18.81
CA ILE A 30 -45.03 23.67 18.49
C ILE A 30 -46.35 23.70 19.25
N ARG A 31 -46.35 24.19 20.51
CA ARG A 31 -47.55 24.39 21.36
C ARG A 31 -47.35 25.59 22.27
N VAL A 32 -48.29 26.54 22.24
CA VAL A 32 -48.23 27.78 23.04
C VAL A 32 -48.32 27.47 24.54
N GLU A 33 -49.04 26.42 24.95
CA GLU A 33 -49.20 26.04 26.36
C GLU A 33 -47.89 25.55 27.01
N GLY A 34 -46.87 25.25 26.20
CA GLY A 34 -45.55 24.84 26.66
C GLY A 34 -44.55 25.98 26.81
N LEU A 35 -44.92 27.22 26.47
CA LEU A 35 -44.03 28.38 26.51
C LEU A 35 -43.79 28.84 27.96
N ARG A 36 -42.52 29.03 28.32
CA ARG A 36 -42.09 29.57 29.62
C ARG A 36 -40.96 30.56 29.44
N ALA A 37 -40.80 31.49 30.36
CA ALA A 37 -39.63 32.35 30.44
C ALA A 37 -39.03 32.31 31.85
N ARG A 38 -37.71 32.17 31.97
CA ARG A 38 -36.98 32.34 33.23
C ARG A 38 -36.24 33.66 33.18
N ILE A 39 -36.35 34.45 34.23
CA ILE A 39 -35.68 35.75 34.36
C ILE A 39 -34.82 35.70 35.62
N GLU A 40 -33.51 35.88 35.46
CA GLU A 40 -32.59 36.08 36.58
C GLU A 40 -32.33 37.56 36.79
N ARG A 41 -32.74 38.05 37.96
CA ARG A 41 -32.59 39.43 38.41
C ARG A 41 -31.68 39.46 39.64
N GLY A 42 -30.38 39.60 39.40
CA GLY A 42 -29.36 39.46 40.45
C GLY A 42 -29.39 38.05 41.05
N ALA A 43 -29.70 37.93 42.34
CA ALA A 43 -29.83 36.65 43.04
C ALA A 43 -31.25 36.04 42.97
N THR A 44 -32.22 36.76 42.39
CA THR A 44 -33.63 36.31 42.32
C THR A 44 -33.90 35.65 40.97
N VAL A 45 -34.61 34.52 40.98
CA VAL A 45 -35.09 33.83 39.78
C VAL A 45 -36.61 33.95 39.72
N LEU A 46 -37.15 34.42 38.60
CA LEU A 46 -38.57 34.46 38.28
C LEU A 46 -38.86 33.49 37.15
N GLU A 47 -39.88 32.64 37.30
CA GLU A 47 -40.35 31.76 36.24
C GLU A 47 -41.76 32.20 35.83
N LEU A 48 -41.93 32.54 34.56
CA LEU A 48 -43.17 33.03 33.95
C LEU A 48 -43.73 31.96 33.00
N ALA A 49 -45.04 31.79 32.98
CA ALA A 49 -45.74 30.86 32.10
C ALA A 49 -47.21 31.28 31.93
N GLY A 50 -47.89 30.73 30.91
CA GLY A 50 -49.32 31.03 30.69
C GLY A 50 -49.54 32.52 30.40
N ASP A 51 -50.46 33.15 31.13
CA ASP A 51 -50.90 34.54 30.88
C ASP A 51 -49.82 35.62 31.08
N ASP A 52 -48.67 35.28 31.69
CA ASP A 52 -47.55 36.22 31.91
C ASP A 52 -46.73 36.51 30.64
N LEU A 53 -46.95 35.74 29.58
CA LEU A 53 -46.21 35.84 28.32
C LEU A 53 -47.07 35.37 27.12
N SER A 54 -46.66 35.74 25.92
CA SER A 54 -47.30 35.29 24.69
C SER A 54 -46.28 35.13 23.57
N ALA A 55 -46.60 34.30 22.58
CA ALA A 55 -45.82 34.23 21.35
C ALA A 55 -46.38 35.20 20.31
N VAL A 56 -45.49 35.91 19.64
CA VAL A 56 -45.81 36.80 18.52
C VAL A 56 -44.84 36.52 17.37
N ASP A 57 -45.22 36.90 16.15
CA ASP A 57 -44.42 36.68 14.93
C ASP A 57 -44.04 35.20 14.71
N GLU A 58 -44.99 34.29 14.92
CA GLU A 58 -44.78 32.85 14.77
C GLU A 58 -44.49 32.45 13.32
N GLY A 59 -43.32 31.86 13.10
CA GLY A 59 -42.88 31.35 11.81
C GLY A 59 -42.33 29.92 11.89
N PRO A 60 -42.08 29.28 10.74
CA PRO A 60 -41.54 27.92 10.68
C PRO A 60 -40.11 27.81 11.22
N GLU A 61 -39.40 28.94 11.34
CA GLU A 61 -38.00 29.00 11.79
C GLU A 61 -37.85 29.57 13.22
N GLY A 62 -38.88 30.18 13.79
CA GLY A 62 -38.78 30.87 15.07
C GLY A 62 -40.06 31.62 15.46
N PHE A 63 -40.03 32.23 16.63
CA PHE A 63 -41.07 33.15 17.11
C PHE A 63 -40.45 34.18 18.07
N THR A 64 -41.20 35.20 18.46
CA THR A 64 -40.80 36.13 19.51
C THR A 64 -41.64 35.89 20.76
N CYS A 65 -41.00 35.64 21.90
CA CYS A 65 -41.68 35.59 23.18
C CYS A 65 -41.83 37.01 23.75
N ARG A 66 -43.06 37.46 23.93
CA ARG A 66 -43.43 38.74 24.52
C ARG A 66 -43.85 38.54 25.98
N LEU A 67 -43.15 39.20 26.91
CA LEU A 67 -43.50 39.25 28.32
C LEU A 67 -44.56 40.34 28.57
N ILE A 68 -45.55 40.04 29.41
CA ILE A 68 -46.55 41.04 29.84
C ILE A 68 -45.94 42.06 30.80
N VAL A 69 -45.05 41.60 31.69
CA VAL A 69 -44.26 42.49 32.55
C VAL A 69 -42.88 42.70 31.93
N PRO A 70 -42.48 43.94 31.60
CA PRO A 70 -41.20 44.21 30.98
C PRO A 70 -39.99 43.80 31.83
N GLY A 71 -38.93 43.34 31.18
CA GLY A 71 -37.63 43.10 31.81
C GLY A 71 -36.99 44.40 32.32
N LEU A 72 -36.26 44.32 33.42
CA LEU A 72 -35.41 45.41 33.90
C LEU A 72 -34.04 45.34 33.22
N ALA A 73 -33.33 46.48 33.16
CA ALA A 73 -31.99 46.51 32.60
C ALA A 73 -31.06 45.54 33.35
N GLY A 74 -30.43 44.63 32.59
CA GLY A 74 -29.50 43.64 33.14
C GLY A 74 -30.12 42.32 33.57
N ASP A 75 -31.45 42.18 33.48
CA ASP A 75 -32.10 40.88 33.67
C ASP A 75 -31.59 39.87 32.61
N ARG A 76 -31.29 38.64 33.01
CA ARG A 76 -30.97 37.55 32.08
C ARG A 76 -32.23 36.74 31.82
N CYS A 77 -32.69 36.70 30.57
CA CYS A 77 -33.92 36.05 30.18
C CYS A 77 -33.64 34.80 29.35
N TRP A 78 -34.25 33.67 29.71
CA TRP A 78 -34.27 32.43 28.93
C TRP A 78 -35.71 32.11 28.53
N ILE A 79 -35.91 31.74 27.28
CA ILE A 79 -37.22 31.34 26.74
C ILE A 79 -37.22 29.83 26.51
N TYR A 80 -38.23 29.14 27.00
CA TYR A 80 -38.40 27.69 26.93
C TYR A 80 -39.67 27.33 26.18
N SER A 81 -39.64 26.26 25.38
CA SER A 81 -40.86 25.63 24.87
C SER A 81 -40.79 24.11 24.90
N ARG A 82 -41.91 23.48 25.23
CA ARG A 82 -42.04 22.02 25.38
C ARG A 82 -42.20 21.32 24.03
N LEU A 83 -41.38 20.32 23.76
CA LEU A 83 -41.59 19.41 22.62
C LEU A 83 -42.83 18.50 22.86
N PRO A 84 -43.60 18.12 21.82
CA PRO A 84 -44.68 17.15 21.98
C PRO A 84 -44.11 15.79 22.43
N ALA A 85 -44.66 15.24 23.51
CA ALA A 85 -44.21 13.99 24.16
C ALA A 85 -44.38 12.71 23.30
N ALA A 86 -44.92 12.81 22.09
CA ALA A 86 -44.96 11.72 21.13
C ALA A 86 -45.02 12.27 19.72
N ARG A 87 -44.17 11.75 18.82
CA ARG A 87 -44.42 11.83 17.38
C ARG A 87 -44.58 10.42 16.80
N LEU A 88 -45.81 10.18 16.36
CA LEU A 88 -46.21 9.24 15.32
C LEU A 88 -45.50 9.61 14.01
N ARG A 89 -44.28 9.15 13.76
CA ARG A 89 -43.72 8.98 12.41
C ARG A 89 -42.83 7.76 12.39
N GLN A 90 -43.19 6.80 11.53
CA GLN A 90 -42.30 5.71 11.13
C GLN A 90 -41.02 6.31 10.55
N HIS A 91 -39.88 5.91 11.09
CA HIS A 91 -38.57 6.26 10.55
C HIS A 91 -38.04 5.10 9.70
N THR A 92 -37.42 5.47 8.57
CA THR A 92 -36.70 4.63 7.63
C THR A 92 -35.38 4.11 8.22
N PRO A 93 -34.87 2.96 7.75
CA PRO A 93 -33.61 2.37 8.24
C PRO A 93 -32.41 3.10 7.61
N ASN A 94 -31.33 3.24 8.40
CA ASN A 94 -29.93 3.59 8.03
C ASN A 94 -29.29 4.86 8.63
N GLY A 95 -29.43 5.08 9.95
CA GLY A 95 -28.34 5.73 10.69
C GLY A 95 -28.74 6.86 11.62
N ALA A 96 -29.39 6.54 12.74
CA ALA A 96 -29.72 7.54 13.76
C ALA A 96 -28.85 7.39 15.02
N VAL A 97 -28.29 8.53 15.43
CA VAL A 97 -28.14 9.02 16.81
C VAL A 97 -29.10 8.26 17.75
N ARG A 98 -28.55 7.58 18.75
CA ARG A 98 -29.28 6.54 19.53
C ARG A 98 -30.20 7.13 20.59
N THR A 99 -29.93 8.36 21.00
CA THR A 99 -30.72 9.12 21.96
C THR A 99 -31.25 10.42 21.34
N PRO A 100 -32.23 11.07 21.97
CA PRO A 100 -32.89 12.25 21.41
C PRO A 100 -32.02 13.51 21.32
N THR A 101 -30.83 13.52 21.93
CA THR A 101 -29.91 14.67 22.00
C THR A 101 -28.45 14.23 21.82
N LEU A 102 -27.58 15.13 21.36
CA LEU A 102 -26.12 14.84 21.31
C LEU A 102 -25.55 14.62 22.71
N GLU A 103 -26.13 15.26 23.73
CA GLU A 103 -25.80 15.06 25.13
C GLU A 103 -26.24 13.68 25.64
N GLY A 104 -27.37 13.14 25.18
CA GLY A 104 -27.80 11.78 25.49
C GLY A 104 -26.86 10.73 24.88
N ASP A 105 -26.37 10.98 23.66
CA ASP A 105 -25.41 10.11 22.99
C ASP A 105 -24.04 10.22 23.67
N ALA A 106 -23.67 11.40 24.17
CA ALA A 106 -22.46 11.59 24.97
C ALA A 106 -22.58 10.94 26.36
N VAL A 107 -23.74 10.99 27.00
CA VAL A 107 -24.01 10.34 28.30
C VAL A 107 -24.10 8.83 28.15
N GLU A 108 -24.70 8.32 27.07
CA GLU A 108 -24.74 6.89 26.78
C GLU A 108 -23.36 6.38 26.36
N ALA A 109 -22.60 7.14 25.56
CA ALA A 109 -21.21 6.81 25.26
C ALA A 109 -20.33 6.86 26.53
N GLN A 110 -20.57 7.79 27.44
CA GLN A 110 -19.87 7.86 28.73
C GLN A 110 -20.27 6.71 29.66
N ALA A 111 -21.55 6.31 29.68
CA ALA A 111 -22.04 5.14 30.41
C ALA A 111 -21.48 3.84 29.82
N GLN A 112 -21.42 3.72 28.50
CA GLN A 112 -20.80 2.59 27.81
C GLN A 112 -19.29 2.54 28.06
N LEU A 113 -18.60 3.68 28.09
CA LEU A 113 -17.18 3.75 28.47
C LEU A 113 -16.96 3.38 29.95
N GLN A 114 -17.88 3.77 30.85
CA GLN A 114 -17.84 3.37 32.25
C GLN A 114 -18.16 1.88 32.44
N GLU A 115 -19.09 1.32 31.68
CA GLU A 115 -19.37 -0.13 31.65
C GLU A 115 -18.20 -0.90 31.06
N LEU A 116 -17.60 -0.42 29.97
CA LEU A 116 -16.41 -1.02 29.38
C LEU A 116 -15.23 -0.97 30.36
N ALA A 117 -15.04 0.15 31.07
CA ALA A 117 -14.02 0.28 32.11
C ALA A 117 -14.31 -0.62 33.33
N ARG A 118 -15.58 -0.76 33.74
CA ARG A 118 -16.01 -1.66 34.82
C ARG A 118 -15.81 -3.12 34.44
N ASP A 119 -16.13 -3.47 33.21
CA ASP A 119 -16.10 -4.85 32.71
C ASP A 119 -14.67 -5.26 32.32
N MET A 120 -13.83 -4.33 31.85
CA MET A 120 -12.37 -4.51 31.76
C MET A 120 -11.74 -4.63 33.15
N GLY A 121 -12.16 -3.82 34.11
CA GLY A 121 -11.73 -3.97 35.51
C GLY A 121 -12.11 -5.34 36.08
N ARG A 122 -13.32 -5.83 35.80
CA ARG A 122 -13.78 -7.16 36.22
C ARG A 122 -13.07 -8.30 35.50
N SER A 123 -12.80 -8.19 34.19
CA SER A 123 -12.12 -9.24 33.42
C SER A 123 -10.64 -9.36 33.77
N VAL A 124 -10.03 -8.29 34.27
CA VAL A 124 -8.67 -8.32 34.85
C VAL A 124 -8.67 -8.86 36.28
N MET A 125 -9.73 -8.63 37.06
CA MET A 125 -9.82 -9.05 38.47
C MET A 125 -10.32 -10.50 38.66
N VAL A 126 -11.07 -11.06 37.70
CA VAL A 126 -11.51 -12.47 37.71
C VAL A 126 -11.51 -13.00 36.27
N PRO A 127 -10.45 -13.69 35.82
CA PRO A 127 -10.42 -14.33 34.51
C PRO A 127 -11.59 -15.32 34.38
N ILE A 128 -12.30 -15.26 33.25
CA ILE A 128 -13.44 -16.15 32.98
C ILE A 128 -12.90 -17.59 32.92
N GLY A 129 -13.17 -18.37 33.98
CA GLY A 129 -12.77 -19.78 34.09
C GLY A 129 -12.18 -20.20 35.44
N GLU A 130 -11.86 -19.26 36.33
CA GLU A 130 -11.23 -19.57 37.64
C GLU A 130 -12.18 -19.38 38.84
N VAL A 131 -11.88 -20.06 39.95
CA VAL A 131 -12.71 -20.11 41.17
C VAL A 131 -12.87 -18.69 41.75
N PRO A 132 -14.09 -18.26 42.13
CA PRO A 132 -14.31 -16.90 42.64
C PRO A 132 -13.48 -16.63 43.90
N MET A 133 -12.61 -15.62 43.84
CA MET A 133 -11.87 -15.09 44.99
C MET A 133 -12.82 -14.71 46.12
N THR A 134 -12.40 -14.97 47.36
CA THR A 134 -13.14 -14.55 48.54
C THR A 134 -13.08 -13.03 48.71
N GLN A 135 -14.08 -12.45 49.37
CA GLN A 135 -14.15 -11.00 49.61
C GLN A 135 -12.91 -10.45 50.34
N ALA A 136 -12.25 -11.26 51.18
CA ALA A 136 -11.02 -10.90 51.87
C ALA A 136 -9.82 -10.80 50.92
N GLU A 137 -9.69 -11.72 49.97
CA GLU A 137 -8.64 -11.70 48.94
C GLU A 137 -8.83 -10.53 47.97
N LEU A 138 -10.07 -10.21 47.62
CA LEU A 138 -10.40 -9.05 46.80
C LEU A 138 -9.98 -7.75 47.50
N ILE A 139 -10.25 -7.61 48.80
CA ILE A 139 -9.86 -6.43 49.58
C ILE A 139 -8.32 -6.30 49.66
N ALA A 140 -7.61 -7.41 49.86
CA ALA A 140 -6.14 -7.42 49.90
C ALA A 140 -5.52 -7.00 48.56
N MET A 141 -6.02 -7.55 47.45
CA MET A 141 -5.54 -7.23 46.10
C MET A 141 -5.86 -5.80 45.69
N THR A 142 -7.01 -5.27 46.11
CA THR A 142 -7.38 -3.87 45.84
C THR A 142 -6.45 -2.90 46.59
N ALA A 143 -6.06 -3.23 47.84
CA ALA A 143 -5.11 -2.42 48.60
C ALA A 143 -3.70 -2.43 47.98
N GLU A 144 -3.26 -3.58 47.45
CA GLU A 144 -1.98 -3.71 46.76
C GLU A 144 -1.96 -2.92 45.44
N ASN A 145 -3.04 -2.98 44.66
CA ASN A 145 -3.15 -2.23 43.39
C ASN A 145 -3.20 -0.71 43.60
N VAL A 146 -3.83 -0.24 44.69
CA VAL A 146 -3.81 1.19 45.05
C VAL A 146 -2.39 1.64 45.41
N ALA A 147 -1.66 0.84 46.19
CA ALA A 147 -0.26 1.15 46.53
C ALA A 147 0.64 1.16 45.29
N LEU A 148 0.41 0.24 44.34
CA LEU A 148 1.16 0.18 43.08
C LEU A 148 0.88 1.40 42.18
N ALA A 149 -0.38 1.84 42.10
CA ALA A 149 -0.78 3.02 41.34
C ALA A 149 -0.19 4.31 41.94
N GLU A 150 -0.14 4.43 43.27
CA GLU A 150 0.50 5.54 43.97
C GLU A 150 2.02 5.59 43.67
N ALA A 151 2.68 4.43 43.68
CA ALA A 151 4.10 4.32 43.34
C ALA A 151 4.37 4.67 41.86
N ALA A 152 3.53 4.20 40.94
CA ALA A 152 3.64 4.53 39.51
C ALA A 152 3.45 6.03 39.25
N ARG A 153 2.53 6.68 39.98
CA ARG A 153 2.34 8.13 39.92
C ARG A 153 3.59 8.89 40.41
N GLN A 154 4.20 8.46 41.51
CA GLN A 154 5.43 9.09 42.01
C GLN A 154 6.61 8.94 41.03
N VAL A 155 6.71 7.78 40.36
CA VAL A 155 7.72 7.56 39.30
C VAL A 155 7.45 8.46 38.09
N ALA A 156 6.19 8.64 37.70
CA ALA A 156 5.82 9.55 36.60
C ALA A 156 6.08 11.02 36.94
N GLU A 157 5.81 11.46 38.17
CA GLU A 157 6.15 12.81 38.65
C GLU A 157 7.68 13.04 38.67
N GLN A 158 8.46 12.04 39.09
CA GLN A 158 9.93 12.09 39.02
C GLN A 158 10.46 12.10 37.59
N ALA A 159 9.86 11.33 36.68
CA ALA A 159 10.23 11.32 35.26
C ALA A 159 9.90 12.65 34.58
N GLY A 160 8.77 13.29 34.94
CA GLY A 160 8.41 14.64 34.48
C GLY A 160 9.42 15.70 34.93
N ALA A 161 9.86 15.63 36.19
CA ALA A 161 10.89 16.53 36.72
C ALA A 161 12.27 16.33 36.04
N GLN A 162 12.65 15.08 35.74
CA GLN A 162 13.88 14.77 35.02
C GLN A 162 13.82 15.18 33.54
N ALA A 163 12.66 15.06 32.89
CA ALA A 163 12.46 15.51 31.51
C ALA A 163 12.55 17.04 31.38
N ALA A 164 12.03 17.78 32.36
CA ALA A 164 12.16 19.24 32.40
C ALA A 164 13.62 19.69 32.57
N ALA A 165 14.39 19.04 33.44
CA ALA A 165 15.83 19.30 33.61
C ALA A 165 16.65 18.89 32.35
N GLY A 166 16.25 17.81 31.67
CA GLY A 166 16.86 17.38 30.42
C GLY A 166 16.62 18.33 29.25
N ALA A 167 15.44 18.94 29.17
CA ALA A 167 15.11 19.91 28.13
C ALA A 167 15.97 21.17 28.22
N GLU A 168 16.29 21.64 29.43
CA GLU A 168 17.20 22.77 29.66
C GLU A 168 18.64 22.45 29.24
N ALA A 169 19.12 21.23 29.51
CA ALA A 169 20.44 20.77 29.09
C ALA A 169 20.54 20.59 27.56
N VAL A 170 19.47 20.15 26.90
CA VAL A 170 19.40 20.03 25.44
C VAL A 170 19.37 21.41 24.79
N ALA A 171 18.65 22.38 25.35
CA ALA A 171 18.63 23.76 24.85
C ALA A 171 20.04 24.38 24.89
N ALA A 172 20.77 24.23 26.00
CA ALA A 172 22.16 24.67 26.11
C ALA A 172 23.11 23.94 25.14
N GLY A 173 22.89 22.64 24.91
CA GLY A 173 23.64 21.85 23.94
C GLY A 173 23.38 22.28 22.49
N VAL A 174 22.14 22.67 22.16
CA VAL A 174 21.77 23.20 20.84
C VAL A 174 22.42 24.56 20.59
N GLU A 175 22.46 25.46 21.58
CA GLU A 175 23.18 26.73 21.46
C GLU A 175 24.69 26.52 21.24
N GLY A 176 25.30 25.57 21.96
CA GLY A 176 26.70 25.20 21.75
C GLY A 176 26.96 24.60 20.36
N ALA A 177 26.04 23.78 19.84
CA ALA A 177 26.14 23.19 18.51
C ALA A 177 25.96 24.23 17.39
N ILE A 178 25.10 25.23 17.59
CA ILE A 178 24.93 26.37 16.66
C ILE A 178 26.22 27.19 16.63
N ALA A 179 26.80 27.53 17.79
CA ALA A 179 28.07 28.26 17.85
C ALA A 179 29.22 27.50 17.15
N ALA A 180 29.31 26.18 17.36
CA ALA A 180 30.31 25.34 16.69
C ALA A 180 30.09 25.23 15.17
N ARG A 181 28.83 25.23 14.71
CA ARG A 181 28.48 25.25 13.28
C ARG A 181 28.91 26.57 12.65
N ASP A 182 28.63 27.69 13.31
CA ASP A 182 28.93 29.02 12.79
C ASP A 182 30.47 29.24 12.73
N GLU A 183 31.24 28.73 13.69
CA GLU A 183 32.71 28.69 13.61
C GLU A 183 33.22 27.82 12.45
N ALA A 184 32.61 26.66 12.20
CA ALA A 184 32.98 25.79 11.09
C ALA A 184 32.64 26.41 9.73
N GLU A 185 31.51 27.12 9.61
CA GLU A 185 31.16 27.88 8.41
C GLU A 185 32.13 29.03 8.15
N ALA A 186 32.50 29.80 9.19
CA ALA A 186 33.51 30.84 9.08
C ALA A 186 34.89 30.29 8.64
N ALA A 187 35.29 29.12 9.15
CA ALA A 187 36.52 28.45 8.74
C ALA A 187 36.46 27.96 7.29
N ARG A 188 35.31 27.42 6.84
CA ARG A 188 35.08 26.99 5.46
C ARG A 188 35.13 28.16 4.49
N ASP A 189 34.48 29.27 4.83
CA ASP A 189 34.42 30.45 3.97
C ASP A 189 35.80 31.14 3.88
N GLY A 190 36.58 31.11 4.96
CA GLY A 190 38.00 31.49 4.95
C GLY A 190 38.85 30.61 4.03
N ALA A 191 38.62 29.28 4.03
CA ALA A 191 39.31 28.35 3.16
C ALA A 191 38.93 28.51 1.67
N LEU A 192 37.66 28.79 1.38
CA LEU A 192 37.17 29.12 0.03
C LEU A 192 37.81 30.42 -0.47
N THR A 193 37.83 31.46 0.34
CA THR A 193 38.48 32.74 0.00
C THR A 193 39.98 32.55 -0.29
N ALA A 194 40.66 31.70 0.49
CA ALA A 194 42.07 31.37 0.25
C ALA A 194 42.27 30.51 -1.02
N ALA A 195 41.32 29.65 -1.36
CA ALA A 195 41.34 28.87 -2.60
C ALA A 195 41.13 29.77 -3.82
N ASP A 196 40.20 30.71 -3.76
CA ASP A 196 39.95 31.69 -4.83
C ASP A 196 41.17 32.59 -5.04
N ALA A 197 41.80 33.07 -3.97
CA ALA A 197 43.06 33.82 -4.08
C ALA A 197 44.20 33.01 -4.72
N ARG A 198 44.26 31.68 -4.50
CA ARG A 198 45.22 30.78 -5.15
C ARG A 198 44.88 30.53 -6.62
N ILE A 199 43.59 30.44 -6.96
CA ILE A 199 43.11 30.33 -8.33
C ILE A 199 43.45 31.61 -9.09
N ASP A 200 43.18 32.80 -8.53
CA ASP A 200 43.52 34.07 -9.15
C ASP A 200 45.04 34.25 -9.34
N ALA A 201 45.85 33.89 -8.34
CA ALA A 201 47.31 33.90 -8.45
C ALA A 201 47.83 32.92 -9.52
N ARG A 202 47.20 31.75 -9.67
CA ARG A 202 47.50 30.81 -10.76
C ARG A 202 47.07 31.36 -12.11
N THR A 203 45.88 31.93 -12.22
CA THR A 203 45.34 32.47 -13.47
C THR A 203 46.20 33.63 -13.97
N THR A 204 46.60 34.56 -13.10
CA THR A 204 47.57 35.62 -13.45
C THR A 204 48.96 35.09 -13.77
N GLY A 205 49.41 34.02 -13.12
CA GLY A 205 50.63 33.29 -13.47
C GLY A 205 50.56 32.71 -14.87
N TYR A 206 49.49 31.96 -15.18
CA TYR A 206 49.25 31.37 -16.50
C TYR A 206 49.12 32.44 -17.59
N SER A 207 48.47 33.58 -17.33
CA SER A 207 48.38 34.68 -18.30
C SER A 207 49.76 35.29 -18.62
N ARG A 208 50.66 35.43 -17.64
CA ARG A 208 52.04 35.90 -17.88
C ARG A 208 52.89 34.87 -18.62
N THR A 209 52.73 33.59 -18.33
CA THR A 209 53.41 32.51 -19.06
C THR A 209 52.90 32.39 -20.49
N LEU A 210 51.59 32.54 -20.71
CA LEU A 210 50.99 32.53 -22.06
C LEU A 210 51.46 33.74 -22.89
N LEU A 211 51.56 34.93 -22.29
CA LEU A 211 52.09 36.13 -22.96
C LEU A 211 53.59 35.98 -23.32
N ALA A 212 54.38 35.36 -22.45
CA ALA A 212 55.78 35.04 -22.70
C ALA A 212 55.94 33.95 -23.78
N MET A 213 55.04 32.96 -23.82
CA MET A 213 55.03 31.90 -24.84
C MET A 213 54.58 32.42 -26.22
N VAL A 214 53.61 33.33 -26.29
CA VAL A 214 53.21 33.99 -27.55
C VAL A 214 54.33 34.90 -28.08
N SER A 215 55.05 35.56 -27.18
CA SER A 215 56.22 36.39 -27.52
C SER A 215 57.43 35.54 -27.97
N ALA A 216 57.64 34.37 -27.36
CA ALA A 216 58.67 33.41 -27.76
C ALA A 216 58.32 32.71 -29.09
N ALA A 217 57.03 32.43 -29.34
CA ALA A 217 56.56 31.90 -30.62
C ALA A 217 56.77 32.92 -31.75
N ALA A 218 56.49 34.21 -31.52
CA ALA A 218 56.77 35.26 -32.49
C ALA A 218 58.28 35.44 -32.76
N ALA A 219 59.14 35.20 -31.77
CA ALA A 219 60.60 35.20 -31.95
C ALA A 219 61.10 34.00 -32.75
N LEU A 220 60.51 32.81 -32.57
CA LEU A 220 60.87 31.60 -33.34
C LEU A 220 60.45 31.69 -34.81
N THR A 221 59.31 32.31 -35.14
CA THR A 221 58.88 32.49 -36.53
C THR A 221 59.85 33.39 -37.32
N ASN A 222 60.53 34.32 -36.65
CA ASN A 222 61.56 35.17 -37.27
C ASN A 222 62.95 34.50 -37.38
N LEU A 223 63.17 33.36 -36.72
CA LEU A 223 64.43 32.59 -36.76
C LEU A 223 64.38 31.40 -37.74
N GLY A 224 63.21 31.09 -38.31
CA GLY A 224 63.01 30.00 -39.28
C GLY A 224 63.52 30.25 -40.70
N ALA A 225 64.25 31.35 -40.95
CA ALA A 225 64.84 31.64 -42.27
C ALA A 225 66.27 31.08 -42.45
N ALA A 226 66.83 30.34 -41.49
CA ALA A 226 68.17 29.78 -41.63
C ALA A 226 68.35 28.41 -40.97
N SER A 227 68.87 27.49 -41.78
CA SER A 227 69.45 26.17 -41.47
C SER A 227 68.52 24.95 -41.41
N ASN A 228 68.69 24.13 -42.46
CA ASN A 228 68.38 22.70 -42.50
C ASN A 228 69.41 21.96 -41.65
N ASP A 229 69.00 21.40 -40.53
CA ASP A 229 69.42 20.12 -39.94
C ASP A 229 69.11 20.12 -38.46
N LEU A 230 68.13 19.31 -38.04
CA LEU A 230 68.10 18.64 -36.74
C LEU A 230 66.89 17.69 -36.71
N THR A 231 67.20 16.42 -36.91
CA THR A 231 66.39 15.27 -36.57
C THR A 231 66.13 15.20 -35.05
N ASN A 232 64.95 14.71 -34.68
CA ASN A 232 64.44 14.48 -33.31
C ASN A 232 64.01 15.70 -32.49
N THR A 233 62.75 16.14 -32.66
CA THR A 233 61.92 16.59 -31.53
C THR A 233 60.44 16.37 -31.83
N SER A 234 59.83 15.35 -31.22
CA SER A 234 58.38 15.19 -31.14
C SER A 234 57.84 16.15 -30.08
N VAL A 235 57.21 17.24 -30.53
CA VAL A 235 56.45 18.12 -29.63
C VAL A 235 55.09 17.48 -29.35
N LEU A 236 54.97 16.97 -28.14
CA LEU A 236 53.81 16.32 -27.56
C LEU A 236 52.69 17.36 -27.31
N TYR A 237 51.64 17.37 -28.14
CA TYR A 237 50.38 18.04 -27.83
C TYR A 237 49.58 17.16 -26.85
N ARG A 238 49.48 17.54 -25.57
CA ARG A 238 48.55 16.92 -24.59
C ARG A 238 47.24 17.71 -24.54
N GLY A 239 46.26 17.27 -25.32
CA GLY A 239 44.85 17.36 -24.92
C GLY A 239 44.62 16.38 -23.76
N VAL A 240 43.87 16.79 -22.75
CA VAL A 240 43.68 16.05 -21.49
C VAL A 240 42.78 14.84 -21.72
N THR A 241 43.34 13.73 -22.16
CA THR A 241 42.88 12.37 -21.86
C THR A 241 43.63 11.94 -20.60
N ARG A 242 42.94 11.89 -19.45
CA ARG A 242 43.48 11.21 -18.27
C ARG A 242 43.23 9.71 -18.42
N PRO A 243 44.27 8.85 -18.39
CA PRO A 243 44.07 7.41 -18.30
C PRO A 243 43.46 7.03 -16.94
N ALA A 244 42.68 5.95 -16.92
CA ALA A 244 41.95 5.42 -15.77
C ALA A 244 42.81 4.91 -14.59
N SER A 245 44.11 5.24 -14.53
CA SER A 245 45.07 4.71 -13.56
C SER A 245 45.37 5.64 -12.38
N GLU A 246 44.72 6.80 -12.25
CA GLU A 246 44.84 7.67 -11.06
C GLU A 246 43.54 7.65 -10.24
N LEU A 247 43.24 6.49 -9.66
CA LEU A 247 42.45 6.43 -8.44
C LEU A 247 43.37 6.91 -7.31
N VAL A 248 43.08 8.06 -6.71
CA VAL A 248 43.83 8.54 -5.56
C VAL A 248 43.54 7.59 -4.39
N VAL A 249 44.43 6.63 -4.18
CA VAL A 249 44.49 5.80 -2.97
C VAL A 249 44.99 6.70 -1.86
N GLY A 250 44.05 7.30 -1.12
CA GLY A 250 44.34 7.92 0.17
C GLY A 250 44.67 6.82 1.18
N GLY A 251 45.95 6.44 1.27
CA GLY A 251 46.42 5.56 2.33
C GLY A 251 46.35 6.25 3.69
N ALA A 252 45.68 5.63 4.66
CA ALA A 252 46.33 4.93 5.78
C ALA A 252 45.30 4.54 6.88
N VAL A 253 45.49 3.32 7.40
CA VAL A 253 45.11 2.78 8.73
C VAL A 253 43.63 2.50 9.03
N ASP A 254 43.17 1.26 8.82
CA ASP A 254 43.00 0.25 9.89
C ASP A 254 42.54 -1.11 9.33
N ALA A 255 43.00 -2.20 9.92
CA ALA A 255 42.86 -3.58 9.41
C ALA A 255 41.48 -4.22 9.70
N THR A 256 40.40 -3.54 9.37
CA THR A 256 39.01 -4.05 9.49
C THR A 256 38.21 -3.64 8.26
N ILE A 257 38.01 -4.60 7.34
CA ILE A 257 37.21 -4.51 6.10
C ILE A 257 37.65 -3.34 5.18
N PRO A 258 38.30 -3.59 4.03
CA PRO A 258 38.66 -2.50 3.12
C PRO A 258 37.40 -1.83 2.54
N ILE A 259 36.92 -0.77 3.20
CA ILE A 259 35.89 0.12 2.68
C ILE A 259 36.59 1.10 1.73
N LEU A 260 36.59 0.80 0.43
CA LEU A 260 36.98 1.78 -0.57
C LEU A 260 35.77 2.69 -0.86
N LYS A 261 35.89 3.97 -0.55
CA LYS A 261 34.94 5.00 -1.02
C LYS A 261 35.33 5.41 -2.44
N ALA A 262 34.77 4.77 -3.46
CA ALA A 262 34.91 5.24 -4.83
C ALA A 262 34.00 6.45 -5.04
N ARG A 263 34.57 7.66 -5.16
CA ARG A 263 33.83 8.87 -5.54
C ARG A 263 33.77 8.96 -7.06
N LEU A 264 32.67 8.49 -7.65
CA LEU A 264 32.34 8.81 -9.04
C LEU A 264 31.91 10.29 -9.08
N VAL A 265 32.52 11.08 -9.95
CA VAL A 265 32.05 12.44 -10.27
C VAL A 265 31.23 12.27 -11.55
N PRO A 266 29.89 12.20 -11.48
CA PRO A 266 29.10 12.01 -12.68
C PRO A 266 29.21 13.24 -13.57
N GLY A 267 29.38 12.98 -14.87
CA GLY A 267 29.03 13.97 -15.88
C GLY A 267 27.52 14.01 -16.01
N TRP A 268 26.92 15.19 -16.02
CA TRP A 268 25.46 15.37 -16.06
C TRP A 268 24.77 14.69 -17.28
N ASP A 269 25.55 14.26 -18.28
CA ASP A 269 25.11 13.52 -19.47
C ASP A 269 25.94 12.26 -19.81
N GLY A 270 26.93 11.89 -18.99
CA GLY A 270 27.83 10.77 -19.25
C GLY A 270 27.19 9.39 -18.97
N ASP A 271 27.63 8.36 -19.66
CA ASP A 271 27.34 6.97 -19.26
C ASP A 271 28.33 6.53 -18.17
N ASP A 272 27.82 6.24 -16.98
CA ASP A 272 28.59 5.81 -15.81
C ASP A 272 28.89 4.29 -15.83
N ALA A 273 28.27 3.52 -16.73
CA ALA A 273 28.42 2.07 -16.77
C ALA A 273 29.89 1.59 -16.93
N PRO A 274 30.73 2.18 -17.80
CA PRO A 274 32.14 1.78 -17.91
C PRO A 274 32.94 2.02 -16.62
N ALA A 275 32.68 3.14 -15.93
CA ALA A 275 33.36 3.46 -14.68
C ALA A 275 32.93 2.50 -13.56
N MET A 276 31.64 2.17 -13.49
CA MET A 276 31.13 1.18 -12.54
C MET A 276 31.72 -0.21 -12.81
N ASN A 277 31.78 -0.64 -14.07
CA ASN A 277 32.39 -1.92 -14.45
C ASN A 277 33.88 -1.98 -14.09
N ALA A 278 34.62 -0.88 -14.22
CA ALA A 278 36.02 -0.82 -13.79
C ALA A 278 36.15 -0.99 -12.26
N VAL A 279 35.23 -0.44 -11.47
CA VAL A 279 35.23 -0.61 -10.01
C VAL A 279 34.87 -2.05 -9.64
N LEU A 280 33.82 -2.61 -10.25
CA LEU A 280 33.39 -4.00 -10.02
C LEU A 280 34.46 -5.03 -10.41
N ALA A 281 35.28 -4.74 -11.43
CA ALA A 281 36.38 -5.62 -11.84
C ALA A 281 37.52 -5.70 -10.82
N VAL A 282 37.66 -4.70 -9.93
CA VAL A 282 38.79 -4.59 -8.99
C VAL A 282 38.38 -4.98 -7.56
N GLN A 283 37.08 -5.01 -7.25
CA GLN A 283 36.58 -5.28 -5.89
C GLN A 283 35.81 -6.60 -5.80
N SER A 284 36.26 -7.49 -4.91
CA SER A 284 35.61 -8.79 -4.71
C SER A 284 34.54 -8.81 -3.63
N ASP A 285 34.56 -7.89 -2.63
CA ASP A 285 33.83 -8.14 -1.37
C ASP A 285 32.76 -7.08 -1.05
N VAL A 286 33.10 -5.80 -0.95
CA VAL A 286 32.16 -4.73 -0.54
C VAL A 286 32.42 -3.45 -1.32
N LEU A 287 31.44 -3.04 -2.12
CA LEU A 287 31.38 -1.73 -2.74
C LEU A 287 30.28 -0.90 -2.07
N ILE A 288 30.70 0.07 -1.27
CA ILE A 288 29.82 1.15 -0.80
C ILE A 288 29.86 2.22 -1.88
N THR A 289 28.70 2.63 -2.40
CA THR A 289 28.57 3.76 -3.33
C THR A 289 28.30 5.03 -2.53
N PRO A 290 29.33 5.82 -2.15
CA PRO A 290 29.12 7.07 -1.45
C PRO A 290 28.44 8.09 -2.37
N LEU A 291 27.32 8.63 -1.91
CA LEU A 291 26.47 9.59 -2.63
C LEU A 291 27.14 10.94 -2.92
N LEU A 292 26.78 11.51 -4.06
CA LEU A 292 26.13 12.85 -4.12
C LEU A 292 25.16 13.02 -5.33
N SER A 293 25.03 12.05 -6.25
CA SER A 293 24.25 12.25 -7.49
C SER A 293 23.82 10.93 -8.15
N ALA A 294 22.81 11.00 -9.03
CA ALA A 294 22.30 9.88 -9.83
C ALA A 294 23.41 9.21 -10.65
N LEU A 295 23.27 7.91 -10.90
CA LEU A 295 24.11 7.15 -11.84
C LEU A 295 23.32 6.93 -13.14
N TYR A 296 23.89 7.35 -14.27
CA TYR A 296 23.27 7.18 -15.57
C TYR A 296 23.89 5.98 -16.28
N LEU A 297 23.09 4.93 -16.50
CA LEU A 297 23.51 3.67 -17.11
C LEU A 297 22.88 3.58 -18.50
N LYS A 298 23.60 4.06 -19.52
CA LYS A 298 23.07 4.30 -20.87
C LYS A 298 23.42 3.20 -21.87
N THR A 299 24.65 2.67 -21.87
CA THR A 299 25.13 1.86 -23.00
C THR A 299 25.52 0.41 -22.67
N THR A 300 25.80 0.08 -21.41
CA THR A 300 26.36 -1.25 -21.06
C THR A 300 25.68 -1.87 -19.84
N VAL A 301 25.37 -3.17 -19.92
CA VAL A 301 24.97 -3.99 -18.75
C VAL A 301 26.14 -4.05 -17.77
N LEU A 302 25.88 -3.89 -16.46
CA LEU A 302 26.94 -4.03 -15.48
C LEU A 302 27.48 -5.46 -15.46
N ALA A 303 28.79 -5.60 -15.24
CA ALA A 303 29.46 -6.88 -15.21
C ALA A 303 28.80 -7.82 -14.18
N PRO A 304 28.70 -9.13 -14.48
CA PRO A 304 28.21 -10.14 -13.56
C PRO A 304 28.80 -10.01 -12.15
N LEU A 305 27.92 -9.88 -11.15
CA LEU A 305 28.32 -9.83 -9.75
C LEU A 305 28.39 -11.23 -9.16
N SER A 306 29.39 -11.47 -8.31
CA SER A 306 29.51 -12.70 -7.53
C SER A 306 30.13 -12.40 -6.18
N ASN A 307 29.51 -12.91 -5.11
CA ASN A 307 29.95 -12.70 -3.72
C ASN A 307 30.18 -11.22 -3.34
N THR A 308 29.44 -10.32 -4.00
CA THR A 308 29.63 -8.88 -3.84
C THR A 308 28.53 -8.28 -2.98
N ARG A 309 28.91 -7.35 -2.10
CA ARG A 309 27.97 -6.49 -1.39
C ARG A 309 27.95 -5.08 -2.00
N LEU A 310 26.81 -4.68 -2.55
CA LEU A 310 26.53 -3.34 -3.06
C LEU A 310 25.59 -2.60 -2.12
N VAL A 311 26.06 -1.48 -1.56
CA VAL A 311 25.29 -0.67 -0.61
C VAL A 311 25.35 0.80 -0.99
N ALA A 312 24.19 1.44 -1.13
CA ALA A 312 24.08 2.90 -1.30
C ALA A 312 23.81 3.63 0.02
N THR A 313 24.39 4.82 0.20
CA THR A 313 24.44 5.53 1.50
C THR A 313 23.29 6.52 1.77
N GLY A 314 22.15 6.45 1.07
CA GLY A 314 21.08 7.46 1.18
C GLY A 314 19.67 6.91 1.39
N GLY A 315 19.54 5.69 1.91
CA GLY A 315 18.26 4.99 1.98
C GLY A 315 17.72 4.62 0.59
N LEU A 316 16.54 4.00 0.54
CA LEU A 316 15.99 3.41 -0.68
C LEU A 316 15.87 4.39 -1.86
N GLN A 317 15.78 5.71 -1.66
CA GLN A 317 15.70 6.70 -2.76
C GLN A 317 16.98 7.52 -2.96
N GLY A 318 18.03 7.23 -2.19
CA GLY A 318 19.21 8.09 -2.10
C GLY A 318 20.01 8.21 -3.39
N VAL A 319 20.25 7.09 -4.09
CA VAL A 319 20.98 7.03 -5.37
C VAL A 319 20.10 6.39 -6.45
N PRO A 320 19.47 7.16 -7.36
CA PRO A 320 18.79 6.57 -8.50
C PRO A 320 19.82 6.09 -9.55
N TRP A 321 19.64 4.85 -10.00
CA TRP A 321 20.33 4.23 -11.14
C TRP A 321 19.40 4.35 -12.34
N ILE A 322 19.65 5.36 -13.16
CA ILE A 322 18.77 5.81 -14.23
C ILE A 322 19.21 5.17 -15.54
N ARG A 323 18.27 4.51 -16.22
CA ARG A 323 18.41 4.05 -17.61
C ARG A 323 17.85 5.10 -18.56
N ASP A 324 18.33 5.10 -19.80
CA ASP A 324 17.66 5.80 -20.90
C ASP A 324 16.81 4.84 -21.74
N ALA A 325 15.99 5.39 -22.65
CA ALA A 325 15.15 4.69 -23.61
C ALA A 325 15.90 3.67 -24.48
N THR A 326 17.22 3.83 -24.67
CA THR A 326 18.03 3.02 -25.58
C THR A 326 18.62 1.79 -24.92
N HIS A 327 18.62 1.69 -23.58
CA HIS A 327 19.15 0.54 -22.85
C HIS A 327 18.24 -0.69 -23.03
N GLY A 328 18.61 -1.58 -23.94
CA GLY A 328 17.91 -2.84 -24.25
C GLY A 328 18.32 -4.06 -23.41
N GLY A 329 19.18 -3.90 -22.41
CA GLY A 329 19.67 -5.00 -21.56
C GLY A 329 19.07 -5.00 -20.15
N SER A 330 19.59 -5.89 -19.30
CA SER A 330 19.36 -5.79 -17.86
C SER A 330 20.27 -4.74 -17.23
N THR A 331 19.90 -4.14 -16.10
CA THR A 331 20.77 -3.14 -15.45
C THR A 331 21.89 -3.81 -14.69
N LEU A 332 21.52 -4.83 -13.91
CA LEU A 332 22.39 -5.58 -13.04
C LEU A 332 22.19 -7.07 -13.29
N VAL A 333 23.29 -7.79 -13.42
CA VAL A 333 23.29 -9.25 -13.50
C VAL A 333 24.09 -9.79 -12.31
N VAL A 334 23.46 -10.63 -11.51
CA VAL A 334 24.07 -11.38 -10.42
C VAL A 334 24.27 -12.82 -10.91
N GLY A 335 25.50 -13.31 -10.87
CA GLY A 335 25.91 -14.56 -11.52
C GLY A 335 26.02 -14.43 -13.03
N SER A 336 26.21 -15.57 -13.69
CA SER A 336 26.44 -15.62 -15.14
C SER A 336 25.25 -16.26 -15.86
N PRO A 337 24.67 -15.65 -16.90
CA PRO A 337 23.53 -16.23 -17.63
C PRO A 337 23.85 -17.54 -18.36
N ASP A 338 25.11 -17.74 -18.74
CA ASP A 338 25.59 -18.85 -19.57
C ASP A 338 26.38 -19.91 -18.78
N GLY A 339 26.54 -19.74 -17.46
CA GLY A 339 27.32 -20.63 -16.61
C GLY A 339 28.83 -20.58 -16.83
N SER A 340 29.32 -19.74 -17.75
CA SER A 340 30.75 -19.61 -18.07
C SER A 340 31.49 -18.65 -17.15
N GLY A 341 30.75 -17.80 -16.44
CA GLY A 341 31.28 -16.79 -15.52
C GLY A 341 31.29 -17.25 -14.06
N PRO A 342 31.62 -16.33 -13.13
CA PRO A 342 31.57 -16.64 -11.70
C PRO A 342 30.13 -16.98 -11.30
N GLY A 343 29.94 -18.09 -10.56
CA GLY A 343 28.63 -18.43 -10.02
C GLY A 343 28.10 -17.28 -9.16
N ALA A 344 26.78 -17.05 -9.12
CA ALA A 344 26.23 -15.85 -8.47
C ALA A 344 26.66 -15.66 -7.01
N GLY A 345 26.94 -16.74 -6.27
CA GLY A 345 27.39 -16.64 -4.88
C GLY A 345 26.38 -15.92 -3.98
N ALA A 346 26.84 -15.42 -2.84
CA ALA A 346 26.03 -14.68 -1.87
C ALA A 346 26.14 -13.17 -2.11
N CYS A 347 25.41 -12.66 -3.11
CA CYS A 347 25.36 -11.22 -3.37
C CYS A 347 24.37 -10.51 -2.45
N HIS A 348 24.76 -9.31 -1.98
CA HIS A 348 23.94 -8.47 -1.11
C HIS A 348 23.74 -7.10 -1.77
N LEU A 349 22.50 -6.78 -2.12
CA LEU A 349 22.10 -5.50 -2.70
C LEU A 349 21.29 -4.71 -1.67
N ASP A 350 21.69 -3.50 -1.31
CA ASP A 350 21.01 -2.71 -0.28
C ASP A 350 20.91 -1.23 -0.63
N ASN A 351 19.71 -0.68 -0.41
CA ASN A 351 19.35 0.72 -0.64
C ASN A 351 19.53 1.20 -2.09
N LEU A 352 19.43 0.31 -3.08
CA LEU A 352 19.53 0.67 -4.50
C LEU A 352 18.15 1.05 -5.06
N TRP A 353 18.11 2.10 -5.89
CA TRP A 353 16.90 2.56 -6.56
C TRP A 353 17.05 2.52 -8.07
N PHE A 354 16.27 1.72 -8.77
CA PHE A 354 16.35 1.59 -10.23
C PHE A 354 15.26 2.42 -10.90
N VAL A 355 15.63 3.17 -11.93
CA VAL A 355 14.73 4.10 -12.61
C VAL A 355 14.86 3.94 -14.11
N HIS A 356 13.73 3.77 -14.78
CA HIS A 356 13.64 3.95 -16.23
C HIS A 356 12.55 4.98 -16.53
N PRO A 357 12.91 6.25 -16.73
CA PRO A 357 11.96 7.36 -16.81
C PRO A 357 11.05 7.24 -18.03
N ASP A 358 11.56 6.70 -19.14
CA ASP A 358 10.83 6.56 -20.41
C ASP A 358 9.79 5.42 -20.41
N ARG A 359 9.71 4.67 -19.31
CA ARG A 359 8.82 3.53 -19.08
C ARG A 359 7.92 3.77 -17.88
N LEU A 360 7.30 4.93 -17.85
CA LEU A 360 6.41 5.31 -16.75
C LEU A 360 4.99 5.58 -17.22
N GLY A 361 4.70 5.47 -18.52
CA GLY A 361 3.42 5.91 -19.11
C GLY A 361 3.06 7.39 -18.87
N PHE A 362 3.87 8.15 -18.11
CA PHE A 362 3.62 9.55 -17.73
C PHE A 362 4.19 10.57 -18.70
N VAL A 363 5.03 10.13 -19.65
CA VAL A 363 5.85 11.00 -20.47
C VAL A 363 5.36 10.90 -21.91
N THR A 364 4.44 11.79 -22.30
CA THR A 364 4.03 11.95 -23.70
C THR A 364 5.09 12.66 -24.54
N LYS A 365 6.16 13.19 -23.91
CA LYS A 365 7.24 13.93 -24.57
C LYS A 365 8.61 13.56 -24.01
N ASN A 366 9.54 13.18 -24.86
CA ASN A 366 10.97 13.09 -24.55
C ASN A 366 11.46 14.30 -23.74
N LEU A 367 12.60 14.17 -23.04
CA LEU A 367 13.26 15.29 -22.35
C LEU A 367 13.57 16.49 -23.28
N ASP A 368 13.58 16.26 -24.60
CA ASP A 368 13.75 17.26 -25.65
C ASP A 368 12.43 17.87 -26.19
N GLY A 369 11.27 17.45 -25.67
CA GLY A 369 9.96 17.95 -26.05
C GLY A 369 9.28 17.27 -27.25
N THR A 370 9.92 16.28 -27.87
CA THR A 370 9.32 15.49 -28.98
C THR A 370 8.38 14.40 -28.47
N ASP A 371 7.29 14.12 -29.20
CA ASP A 371 6.29 13.14 -28.75
C ASP A 371 6.90 11.73 -28.60
N HIS A 372 6.75 11.16 -27.42
CA HIS A 372 7.21 9.81 -27.13
C HIS A 372 6.19 8.83 -27.71
N ALA A 373 6.56 8.06 -28.73
CA ALA A 373 5.91 6.77 -28.89
C ALA A 373 6.26 5.98 -27.62
N LEU A 374 5.25 5.51 -26.86
CA LEU A 374 5.50 4.51 -25.81
C LEU A 374 6.40 3.45 -26.46
N PRO A 375 7.57 3.13 -25.89
CA PRO A 375 8.52 2.25 -26.54
C PRO A 375 7.80 0.96 -26.95
N ASN A 376 7.64 0.79 -28.26
CA ASN A 376 6.88 -0.31 -28.83
C ASN A 376 7.52 -1.65 -28.44
N LEU A 377 6.67 -2.57 -28.01
CA LEU A 377 6.83 -4.02 -27.90
C LEU A 377 8.01 -4.53 -27.06
N LEU A 378 7.63 -5.29 -26.03
CA LEU A 378 8.42 -6.26 -25.29
C LEU A 378 9.17 -7.22 -26.22
N ASN A 379 10.31 -6.80 -26.76
CA ASN A 379 11.13 -7.67 -27.61
C ASN A 379 12.14 -8.51 -26.80
N GLY A 380 12.10 -8.47 -25.47
CA GLY A 380 12.92 -9.32 -24.61
C GLY A 380 12.43 -9.38 -23.16
N GLY A 381 12.75 -10.47 -22.44
CA GLY A 381 12.48 -10.66 -21.01
C GLY A 381 13.39 -9.84 -20.09
N GLN A 382 13.65 -8.58 -20.46
CA GLN A 382 14.58 -7.67 -19.78
C GLN A 382 14.17 -7.43 -18.34
N SER A 383 15.15 -7.33 -17.44
CA SER A 383 14.90 -6.97 -16.03
C SER A 383 15.74 -5.78 -15.59
N HIS A 384 15.42 -5.09 -14.49
CA HIS A 384 16.46 -4.29 -13.84
C HIS A 384 17.52 -5.20 -13.26
N ILE A 385 17.10 -6.20 -12.51
CA ILE A 385 18.00 -7.16 -11.87
C ILE A 385 17.71 -8.55 -12.42
N GLU A 386 18.73 -9.19 -12.95
CA GLU A 386 18.70 -10.62 -13.21
C GLU A 386 19.60 -11.34 -12.22
N VAL A 387 19.10 -12.42 -11.65
CA VAL A 387 19.82 -13.25 -10.69
C VAL A 387 19.90 -14.66 -11.25
N HIS A 388 21.10 -15.14 -11.55
CA HIS A 388 21.37 -16.42 -12.20
C HIS A 388 22.12 -17.35 -11.25
N GLY A 389 21.42 -18.34 -10.67
CA GLY A 389 22.03 -19.35 -9.81
C GLY A 389 22.53 -18.83 -8.45
N ALA A 390 21.96 -17.74 -7.90
CA ALA A 390 22.41 -17.18 -6.63
C ALA A 390 22.21 -18.13 -5.45
N GLN A 391 23.12 -18.05 -4.47
CA GLN A 391 23.09 -18.87 -3.27
C GLN A 391 23.14 -17.97 -2.03
N ASN A 392 22.06 -17.96 -1.24
CA ASN A 392 21.94 -17.15 -0.02
C ASN A 392 22.12 -15.63 -0.27
N GLY A 393 21.61 -15.14 -1.40
CA GLY A 393 21.62 -13.72 -1.73
C GLY A 393 20.59 -12.92 -0.94
N TYR A 394 20.82 -11.61 -0.84
CA TYR A 394 19.92 -10.66 -0.19
C TYR A 394 19.74 -9.42 -1.07
N ALA A 395 18.51 -8.93 -1.18
CA ALA A 395 18.24 -7.68 -1.88
C ALA A 395 17.17 -6.84 -1.17
N ARG A 396 17.53 -5.61 -0.84
CA ARG A 396 16.63 -4.54 -0.40
C ARG A 396 16.76 -3.38 -1.38
N VAL A 397 15.82 -3.32 -2.32
CA VAL A 397 15.89 -2.45 -3.48
C VAL A 397 14.53 -1.82 -3.78
N GLY A 398 14.52 -0.73 -4.52
CA GLY A 398 13.28 -0.18 -5.06
C GLY A 398 13.45 0.25 -6.50
N GLY A 399 12.33 0.60 -7.14
CA GLY A 399 12.39 1.16 -8.49
C GLY A 399 11.14 0.96 -9.33
N TYR A 400 11.26 1.37 -10.59
CA TYR A 400 10.18 1.37 -11.57
C TYR A 400 10.70 1.38 -13.01
N GLY A 401 9.83 0.96 -13.93
CA GLY A 401 10.03 1.11 -15.37
C GLY A 401 10.86 -0.01 -16.01
N CYS A 402 10.36 -1.24 -16.02
CA CYS A 402 10.98 -2.31 -16.80
C CYS A 402 9.97 -3.40 -17.13
N VAL A 403 10.31 -4.30 -18.06
CA VAL A 403 9.48 -5.46 -18.39
C VAL A 403 9.29 -6.33 -17.16
N HIS A 404 10.40 -6.63 -16.49
CA HIS A 404 10.44 -7.21 -15.17
C HIS A 404 11.26 -6.28 -14.27
N PHE A 405 10.86 -6.02 -13.03
CA PHE A 405 11.80 -5.33 -12.13
C PHE A 405 12.95 -6.29 -11.77
N ALA A 406 12.64 -7.48 -11.29
CA ALA A 406 13.64 -8.51 -11.03
C ALA A 406 13.21 -9.87 -11.57
N SER A 407 14.15 -10.59 -12.17
CA SER A 407 14.01 -11.98 -12.59
C SER A 407 15.07 -12.86 -11.92
N THR A 408 14.66 -13.94 -11.28
CA THR A 408 15.55 -14.96 -10.75
C THR A 408 15.47 -16.22 -11.62
N PHE A 409 16.62 -16.70 -12.07
CA PHE A 409 16.82 -17.86 -12.92
C PHE A 409 17.59 -18.93 -12.13
N GLY A 410 16.85 -19.82 -11.47
CA GLY A 410 17.43 -20.84 -10.60
C GLY A 410 18.11 -20.31 -9.33
N GLY A 411 18.85 -21.19 -8.66
CA GLY A 411 19.59 -20.88 -7.42
C GLY A 411 18.88 -21.30 -6.13
N ALA A 412 19.42 -20.88 -5.00
CA ALA A 412 18.93 -21.23 -3.66
C ALA A 412 18.98 -20.02 -2.70
N GLY A 413 17.92 -19.76 -1.95
CA GLY A 413 17.98 -18.89 -0.78
C GLY A 413 18.08 -17.38 -1.06
N MET A 414 17.70 -16.91 -2.26
CA MET A 414 17.55 -15.47 -2.51
C MET A 414 16.42 -14.87 -1.67
N LEU A 415 16.74 -13.89 -0.83
CA LEU A 415 15.79 -13.12 -0.02
C LEU A 415 15.66 -11.69 -0.58
N TRP A 416 14.43 -11.32 -0.93
CA TRP A 416 14.05 -9.96 -1.26
C TRP A 416 13.31 -9.35 -0.06
N ASP A 417 13.92 -8.38 0.59
CA ASP A 417 13.45 -7.82 1.85
C ASP A 417 13.01 -6.37 1.68
N ASN A 418 11.74 -6.11 1.99
CA ASN A 418 11.09 -4.82 1.85
C ASN A 418 11.35 -4.14 0.49
N PRO A 419 11.18 -4.82 -0.65
CA PRO A 419 11.32 -4.15 -1.93
C PRO A 419 10.17 -3.17 -2.15
N PHE A 420 10.51 -1.96 -2.63
CA PHE A 420 9.53 -0.91 -2.90
C PHE A 420 9.45 -0.65 -4.41
N LEU A 421 8.47 -1.26 -5.06
CA LEU A 421 8.34 -1.28 -6.51
C LEU A 421 7.06 -0.59 -6.94
N PHE A 422 7.14 0.26 -7.96
CA PHE A 422 5.97 0.93 -8.50
C PHE A 422 5.97 1.05 -10.02
N GLY A 423 4.79 1.27 -10.59
CA GLY A 423 4.62 1.65 -11.99
C GLY A 423 4.73 0.50 -12.98
N GLY A 424 4.75 0.88 -14.27
CA GLY A 424 4.62 0.00 -15.42
C GLY A 424 3.18 -0.04 -15.95
N VAL A 425 3.03 -0.28 -17.25
CA VAL A 425 1.72 -0.32 -17.92
C VAL A 425 1.50 -1.64 -18.65
N TRP A 426 0.32 -2.24 -18.47
CA TRP A 426 -0.20 -3.36 -19.25
C TRP A 426 -1.69 -3.14 -19.52
N ASP A 427 -2.07 -2.83 -20.76
CA ASP A 427 -3.46 -2.71 -21.18
C ASP A 427 -3.86 -3.89 -22.07
N PRO A 428 -4.69 -4.86 -21.60
CA PRO A 428 -5.02 -6.03 -22.42
C PRO A 428 -5.80 -5.73 -23.72
N ASP A 429 -6.41 -4.55 -23.87
CA ASP A 429 -7.12 -4.15 -25.10
C ASP A 429 -6.25 -3.28 -26.03
N ASN A 430 -5.14 -2.74 -25.52
CA ASN A 430 -4.21 -1.94 -26.30
C ASN A 430 -2.82 -2.60 -26.33
N ALA A 431 -2.56 -3.34 -27.41
CA ALA A 431 -1.27 -4.01 -27.63
C ALA A 431 -0.06 -3.05 -27.69
N LEU A 432 -0.27 -1.75 -27.91
CA LEU A 432 0.79 -0.73 -27.88
C LEU A 432 1.13 -0.27 -26.46
N ALA A 433 0.30 -0.61 -25.46
CA ALA A 433 0.48 -0.27 -24.05
C ALA A 433 0.85 -1.51 -23.24
N GLN A 434 1.93 -2.20 -23.65
CA GLN A 434 2.50 -3.37 -22.98
C GLN A 434 3.95 -3.11 -22.59
N GLU A 435 4.16 -2.46 -21.46
CA GLU A 435 5.46 -1.98 -21.02
C GLU A 435 6.07 -2.87 -19.91
N ALA A 436 5.22 -3.38 -19.02
CA ALA A 436 5.63 -4.16 -17.84
C ALA A 436 4.82 -5.46 -17.69
N ILE A 437 5.51 -6.61 -17.70
CA ILE A 437 4.91 -7.92 -17.45
C ILE A 437 4.80 -8.17 -15.95
N SER A 438 5.90 -8.05 -15.20
CA SER A 438 5.86 -8.31 -13.76
C SER A 438 6.82 -7.45 -12.96
N GLN A 439 6.62 -7.35 -11.65
CA GLN A 439 7.61 -6.74 -10.77
C GLN A 439 8.63 -7.79 -10.33
N PHE A 440 8.17 -8.98 -9.94
CA PHE A 440 9.05 -10.12 -9.68
C PHE A 440 8.74 -11.26 -10.64
N ARG A 441 9.77 -11.95 -11.10
CA ARG A 441 9.67 -13.16 -11.92
C ARG A 441 10.57 -14.26 -11.37
N LEU A 442 10.00 -15.43 -11.11
CA LEU A 442 10.75 -16.66 -10.78
C LEU A 442 10.71 -17.58 -11.99
N ALA A 443 11.83 -17.65 -12.72
CA ALA A 443 11.93 -18.35 -13.99
C ALA A 443 12.78 -19.63 -13.88
N TYR A 444 12.46 -20.60 -14.73
CA TYR A 444 13.29 -21.77 -14.94
C TYR A 444 14.55 -21.40 -15.74
N SER A 445 15.69 -22.01 -15.41
CA SER A 445 16.92 -21.96 -16.17
C SER A 445 17.33 -23.36 -16.60
N ALA A 446 17.69 -23.55 -17.87
CA ALA A 446 18.27 -24.81 -18.33
C ALA A 446 19.65 -25.10 -17.70
N ILE A 447 20.32 -24.06 -17.17
CA ILE A 447 21.65 -24.16 -16.56
C ILE A 447 21.53 -24.32 -15.04
N TYR A 448 20.69 -23.51 -14.41
CA TYR A 448 20.57 -23.44 -12.94
C TYR A 448 19.34 -24.15 -12.37
N GLY A 449 18.51 -24.74 -13.22
CA GLY A 449 17.24 -25.35 -12.84
C GLY A 449 16.22 -24.32 -12.35
N HIS A 450 15.37 -24.76 -11.42
CA HIS A 450 14.40 -23.91 -10.72
C HIS A 450 15.01 -23.27 -9.47
N GLY A 451 14.47 -22.12 -9.07
CA GLY A 451 14.88 -21.49 -7.81
C GLY A 451 14.40 -22.31 -6.61
N THR A 452 15.18 -22.35 -5.53
CA THR A 452 14.84 -23.06 -4.28
C THR A 452 14.89 -22.09 -3.09
N ASN A 453 13.99 -22.22 -2.12
CA ASN A 453 14.02 -21.45 -0.87
C ASN A 453 14.05 -19.92 -1.07
N HIS A 454 13.37 -19.41 -2.10
CA HIS A 454 13.28 -17.97 -2.35
C HIS A 454 12.24 -17.33 -1.44
N ALA A 455 12.53 -16.12 -0.97
CA ALA A 455 11.61 -15.39 -0.11
C ALA A 455 11.45 -13.93 -0.55
N LEU A 456 10.21 -13.43 -0.43
CA LEU A 456 9.82 -12.05 -0.63
C LEU A 456 9.12 -11.56 0.64
N ARG A 457 9.84 -10.79 1.47
CA ARG A 457 9.37 -10.35 2.79
C ARG A 457 9.00 -8.88 2.80
N THR A 458 7.85 -8.60 3.40
CA THR A 458 7.24 -7.27 3.51
C THR A 458 7.30 -6.45 2.22
N PRO A 459 7.01 -7.02 1.03
CA PRO A 459 7.14 -6.28 -0.21
C PRO A 459 6.07 -5.19 -0.33
N HIS A 460 6.42 -4.10 -0.98
CA HIS A 460 5.56 -2.97 -1.28
C HIS A 460 5.47 -2.83 -2.81
N LEU A 461 4.47 -3.50 -3.39
CA LEU A 461 4.35 -3.71 -4.83
C LEU A 461 3.15 -2.94 -5.38
N TYR A 462 3.40 -1.87 -6.14
CA TYR A 462 2.36 -0.98 -6.64
C TYR A 462 2.30 -1.00 -8.17
N GLY A 463 1.30 -1.62 -8.75
CA GLY A 463 1.06 -1.61 -10.18
C GLY A 463 0.62 -0.25 -10.75
N GLY A 464 0.31 0.73 -9.90
CA GLY A 464 -0.08 2.07 -10.34
C GLY A 464 -1.57 2.16 -10.73
N ASN A 465 -2.22 3.21 -10.22
CA ASN A 465 -3.61 3.55 -10.52
C ASN A 465 -3.69 4.51 -11.70
N ALA A 466 -3.06 4.17 -12.81
CA ALA A 466 -3.29 4.91 -14.04
C ALA A 466 -4.67 4.50 -14.59
N THR A 467 -5.75 5.16 -14.19
CA THR A 467 -6.81 5.36 -15.18
C THR A 467 -6.17 6.25 -16.24
N ALA A 468 -5.63 5.69 -17.33
CA ALA A 468 -5.05 6.50 -18.39
C ALA A 468 -6.09 7.55 -18.81
N GLN A 469 -5.90 8.77 -18.34
CA GLN A 469 -6.67 9.90 -18.77
C GLN A 469 -6.23 10.08 -20.21
N ALA A 470 -7.13 9.82 -21.15
CA ALA A 470 -6.86 9.94 -22.58
C ALA A 470 -6.36 11.36 -22.89
N THR A 471 -5.05 11.57 -22.85
CA THR A 471 -4.42 12.79 -23.34
C THR A 471 -4.25 12.66 -24.83
N ALA A 472 -5.34 12.90 -25.55
CA ALA A 472 -5.34 13.51 -26.87
C ALA A 472 -6.80 13.86 -27.22
N THR A 473 -7.21 15.08 -26.82
CA THR A 473 -8.40 15.86 -27.23
C THR A 473 -9.36 16.16 -26.07
N PRO A 474 -9.61 17.44 -25.71
CA PRO A 474 -10.48 17.85 -24.59
C PRO A 474 -11.99 17.55 -24.73
N LEU A 475 -12.43 16.65 -25.61
CA LEU A 475 -13.84 16.59 -26.02
C LEU A 475 -14.57 15.26 -25.84
N VAL A 476 -13.92 14.19 -25.38
CA VAL A 476 -14.64 12.98 -24.97
C VAL A 476 -14.00 12.38 -23.72
N THR A 477 -14.57 12.70 -22.57
CA THR A 477 -14.36 11.98 -21.31
C THR A 477 -14.96 10.59 -21.45
N VAL A 478 -14.30 9.66 -22.16
CA VAL A 478 -14.64 8.24 -22.07
C VAL A 478 -14.01 7.75 -20.76
N PRO A 479 -14.79 7.43 -19.71
CA PRO A 479 -14.22 6.77 -18.56
C PRO A 479 -13.66 5.45 -19.07
N LEU A 480 -12.39 5.12 -18.77
CA LEU A 480 -11.82 3.78 -19.03
C LEU A 480 -12.51 2.76 -18.11
N ARG A 481 -13.77 2.47 -18.44
CA ARG A 481 -14.59 1.42 -17.87
C ARG A 481 -14.34 0.17 -18.70
N ARG A 482 -14.11 -0.93 -18.02
CA ARG A 482 -14.13 -2.25 -18.64
C ARG A 482 -15.52 -2.85 -18.48
N SER A 483 -15.97 -3.50 -19.54
CA SER A 483 -17.11 -4.41 -19.49
C SER A 483 -16.65 -5.74 -18.90
N VAL A 484 -17.23 -6.15 -17.78
CA VAL A 484 -16.94 -7.42 -17.12
C VAL A 484 -18.18 -8.29 -17.19
N THR A 485 -18.08 -9.42 -17.88
CA THR A 485 -19.17 -10.38 -17.96
C THR A 485 -19.02 -11.42 -16.85
N ILE A 486 -19.93 -11.42 -15.87
CA ILE A 486 -19.99 -12.38 -14.77
C ILE A 486 -21.28 -13.17 -14.92
N GLY A 487 -21.16 -14.45 -15.29
CA GLY A 487 -22.30 -15.24 -15.71
C GLY A 487 -22.92 -14.68 -16.99
N ASN A 488 -24.20 -14.33 -16.95
CA ASN A 488 -24.94 -13.73 -18.05
C ASN A 488 -25.00 -12.19 -17.99
N LYS A 489 -24.46 -11.54 -16.94
CA LYS A 489 -24.50 -10.09 -16.76
C LYS A 489 -23.19 -9.44 -17.14
N THR A 490 -23.27 -8.29 -17.80
CA THR A 490 -22.13 -7.43 -18.09
C THR A 490 -22.21 -6.17 -17.24
N VAL A 491 -21.18 -5.89 -16.45
CA VAL A 491 -21.08 -4.67 -15.63
C VAL A 491 -19.91 -3.80 -16.04
N GLN A 492 -20.05 -2.50 -15.80
CA GLN A 492 -19.00 -1.53 -16.03
C GLN A 492 -18.23 -1.31 -14.74
N SER A 493 -16.92 -1.56 -14.76
CA SER A 493 -16.03 -1.28 -13.63
C SER A 493 -14.80 -0.50 -14.07
N SER A 494 -14.15 0.18 -13.13
CA SER A 494 -12.88 0.87 -13.38
C SER A 494 -11.83 -0.11 -13.87
N ARG A 495 -11.03 0.30 -14.85
CA ARG A 495 -9.91 -0.48 -15.36
C ARG A 495 -8.64 -0.20 -14.54
N ARG A 496 -7.84 -1.24 -14.29
CA ARG A 496 -6.42 -1.10 -13.90
C ARG A 496 -5.54 -1.50 -15.08
N ILE A 497 -4.52 -0.68 -15.36
CA ILE A 497 -3.55 -0.90 -16.44
C ILE A 497 -2.12 -0.95 -15.91
N GLY A 498 -1.91 -1.24 -14.63
CA GLY A 498 -0.56 -1.48 -14.11
C GLY A 498 0.15 -2.66 -14.78
N PRO A 499 1.33 -3.10 -14.30
CA PRO A 499 1.96 -4.32 -14.79
C PRO A 499 0.98 -5.48 -14.84
N LYS A 500 1.22 -6.42 -15.76
CA LYS A 500 0.37 -7.59 -15.91
C LYS A 500 0.23 -8.36 -14.59
N TYR A 501 1.37 -8.58 -13.93
CA TYR A 501 1.48 -9.33 -12.68
C TYR A 501 2.31 -8.57 -11.62
N GLY A 502 2.03 -8.77 -10.35
CA GLY A 502 2.98 -8.38 -9.29
C GLY A 502 4.14 -9.36 -9.25
N VAL A 503 3.84 -10.59 -8.89
CA VAL A 503 4.78 -11.72 -8.85
C VAL A 503 4.35 -12.76 -9.90
N LEU A 504 5.23 -13.08 -10.83
CA LEU A 504 5.08 -14.13 -11.82
C LEU A 504 5.96 -15.33 -11.45
N ILE A 505 5.36 -16.48 -11.19
CA ILE A 505 6.03 -17.72 -10.83
C ILE A 505 5.89 -18.69 -12.00
N GLU A 506 6.98 -18.94 -12.70
CA GLU A 506 7.06 -19.94 -13.76
C GLU A 506 7.69 -21.24 -13.23
N SER A 507 8.65 -21.13 -12.30
CA SER A 507 9.29 -22.27 -11.66
C SER A 507 9.97 -21.87 -10.33
N CYS A 508 9.58 -22.51 -9.22
CA CYS A 508 10.26 -22.38 -7.93
C CYS A 508 9.86 -23.50 -6.95
N GLU A 509 10.81 -23.97 -6.16
CA GLU A 509 10.61 -24.82 -4.99
C GLU A 509 10.77 -23.99 -3.71
N ASP A 510 9.86 -24.16 -2.76
CA ASP A 510 9.88 -23.48 -1.46
C ASP A 510 9.94 -21.94 -1.57
N PHE A 511 8.97 -21.36 -2.30
CA PHE A 511 8.82 -19.91 -2.36
C PHE A 511 7.93 -19.40 -1.23
N GLU A 512 8.39 -18.38 -0.49
CA GLU A 512 7.55 -17.67 0.49
C GLU A 512 7.39 -16.19 0.12
N MET A 513 6.16 -15.72 0.06
CA MET A 513 5.81 -14.30 0.08
C MET A 513 5.09 -13.99 1.39
N SER A 514 5.64 -13.09 2.21
CA SER A 514 5.08 -12.82 3.55
C SER A 514 5.08 -11.36 3.96
N GLY A 515 4.01 -10.92 4.63
CA GLY A 515 3.84 -9.52 5.07
C GLY A 515 3.67 -8.55 3.89
N GLY A 516 3.52 -7.25 4.14
CA GLY A 516 3.56 -6.22 3.09
C GLY A 516 2.25 -6.01 2.31
N PHE A 517 2.36 -5.39 1.14
CA PHE A 517 1.24 -4.92 0.33
C PHE A 517 1.48 -5.08 -1.19
N SER A 518 0.46 -5.51 -1.93
CA SER A 518 0.45 -5.50 -3.40
C SER A 518 -0.87 -4.97 -3.94
N ALA A 519 -0.83 -4.11 -4.98
CA ALA A 519 -2.05 -3.61 -5.62
C ALA A 519 -1.86 -3.07 -7.03
N GLY A 520 -2.96 -2.90 -7.79
CA GLY A 520 -2.98 -2.09 -9.01
C GLY A 520 -2.58 -2.81 -10.30
N TYR A 521 -2.67 -4.14 -10.35
CA TYR A 521 -2.22 -4.92 -11.53
C TYR A 521 -3.30 -5.13 -12.57
N ALA A 522 -2.90 -5.24 -13.84
CA ALA A 522 -3.82 -5.44 -14.95
C ALA A 522 -4.40 -6.86 -15.04
N VAL A 523 -3.75 -7.86 -14.42
CA VAL A 523 -4.28 -9.23 -14.34
C VAL A 523 -4.28 -9.74 -12.91
N ALA A 524 -3.10 -9.93 -12.28
CA ALA A 524 -3.05 -10.52 -10.93
C ALA A 524 -1.93 -9.98 -10.02
N ASN A 525 -2.15 -9.98 -8.71
CA ASN A 525 -1.07 -9.70 -7.75
C ASN A 525 -0.02 -10.82 -7.78
N VAL A 526 -0.44 -12.09 -7.76
CA VAL A 526 0.44 -13.26 -7.86
C VAL A 526 -0.09 -14.23 -8.92
N ALA A 527 0.77 -14.67 -9.83
CA ALA A 527 0.42 -15.60 -10.90
C ALA A 527 1.39 -16.78 -10.96
N TYR A 528 0.89 -18.02 -10.90
CA TYR A 528 1.61 -19.24 -11.24
C TYR A 528 1.30 -19.66 -12.67
N LEU A 529 2.30 -19.59 -13.55
CA LEU A 529 2.20 -19.85 -14.98
C LEU A 529 3.47 -20.58 -15.48
N PRO A 530 3.57 -21.91 -15.32
CA PRO A 530 4.73 -22.66 -15.76
C PRO A 530 4.82 -22.67 -17.29
N VAL A 531 6.03 -22.52 -17.81
CA VAL A 531 6.29 -22.31 -19.25
C VAL A 531 6.92 -23.51 -19.96
N SER A 532 7.46 -24.48 -19.22
CA SER A 532 8.20 -25.61 -19.80
C SER A 532 7.98 -26.92 -19.03
N ALA A 533 8.32 -28.05 -19.65
CA ALA A 533 8.23 -29.37 -19.03
C ALA A 533 9.15 -29.54 -17.82
N ASP A 534 10.28 -28.84 -17.86
CA ASP A 534 11.28 -28.83 -16.80
C ASP A 534 10.92 -27.83 -15.69
N SER A 535 9.87 -27.02 -15.88
CA SER A 535 9.35 -26.14 -14.84
C SER A 535 8.78 -26.98 -13.71
N TYR A 536 9.52 -27.03 -12.61
CA TYR A 536 9.08 -27.62 -11.36
C TYR A 536 8.64 -26.52 -10.40
N SER A 537 7.51 -26.74 -9.71
CA SER A 537 7.14 -25.90 -8.59
C SER A 537 6.46 -26.67 -7.48
N CYS A 538 6.99 -26.49 -6.28
CA CYS A 538 6.44 -27.08 -5.07
C CYS A 538 6.50 -26.05 -3.93
N ASN A 539 5.53 -26.18 -3.02
CA ASN A 539 5.45 -25.39 -1.80
C ASN A 539 5.60 -23.86 -1.99
N VAL A 540 4.61 -23.28 -2.68
CA VAL A 540 4.44 -21.83 -2.76
C VAL A 540 3.57 -21.38 -1.59
N ILE A 541 4.07 -20.47 -0.77
CA ILE A 541 3.40 -19.95 0.43
C ILE A 541 3.22 -18.44 0.28
N ILE A 542 2.00 -17.97 0.47
CA ILE A 542 1.63 -16.56 0.54
C ILE A 542 0.97 -16.36 1.89
N LYS A 543 1.56 -15.55 2.78
CA LYS A 543 1.03 -15.37 4.14
C LYS A 543 1.06 -13.94 4.65
N ASP A 544 0.09 -13.57 5.48
CA ASP A 544 0.04 -12.28 6.17
C ASP A 544 0.17 -11.05 5.22
N HIS A 545 -0.25 -11.22 3.96
CA HIS A 545 -0.07 -10.22 2.91
C HIS A 545 -1.38 -9.49 2.62
N LYS A 546 -1.30 -8.18 2.32
CA LYS A 546 -2.46 -7.40 1.88
C LYS A 546 -2.46 -7.25 0.36
N MET A 547 -3.46 -7.82 -0.30
CA MET A 547 -3.70 -7.67 -1.74
C MET A 547 -4.88 -6.74 -1.98
N ASP A 548 -4.65 -5.66 -2.70
CA ASP A 548 -5.68 -4.70 -3.10
C ASP A 548 -5.79 -4.64 -4.64
N GLU A 549 -6.92 -4.17 -5.14
CA GLU A 549 -7.06 -3.55 -6.47
C GLU A 549 -6.37 -4.24 -7.67
N SER A 550 -6.49 -5.56 -7.82
CA SER A 550 -6.15 -6.20 -9.12
C SER A 550 -7.34 -6.17 -10.06
N ASN A 551 -7.09 -5.96 -11.36
CA ASN A 551 -8.13 -5.89 -12.37
C ASN A 551 -8.93 -7.20 -12.48
N VAL A 552 -8.26 -8.36 -12.32
CA VAL A 552 -8.91 -9.66 -12.52
C VAL A 552 -8.81 -10.54 -11.27
N TYR A 553 -7.59 -10.84 -10.81
CA TYR A 553 -7.35 -11.83 -9.75
C TYR A 553 -6.43 -11.30 -8.64
N GLY A 554 -6.62 -11.70 -7.39
CA GLY A 554 -5.56 -11.58 -6.39
C GLY A 554 -4.45 -12.60 -6.68
N VAL A 555 -4.80 -13.88 -6.58
CA VAL A 555 -3.94 -15.02 -6.90
C VAL A 555 -4.52 -15.79 -8.09
N TYR A 556 -3.68 -16.09 -9.08
CA TYR A 556 -4.03 -16.86 -10.25
C TYR A 556 -3.06 -18.04 -10.42
N ALA A 557 -3.58 -19.23 -10.69
CA ALA A 557 -2.74 -20.37 -11.05
C ALA A 557 -3.35 -21.10 -12.23
N ARG A 558 -2.55 -21.36 -13.27
CA ARG A 558 -2.99 -22.14 -14.44
C ARG A 558 -1.89 -23.07 -14.89
N ARG A 559 -2.29 -24.26 -15.34
CA ARG A 559 -1.41 -25.20 -16.05
C ARG A 559 -1.77 -25.20 -17.54
N PRO A 560 -0.96 -24.59 -18.43
CA PRO A 560 -1.32 -24.43 -19.84
C PRO A 560 -1.42 -25.74 -20.62
N SER A 561 -0.64 -26.77 -20.27
CA SER A 561 -0.63 -28.05 -20.99
C SER A 561 -0.23 -29.22 -20.08
N SER A 562 -0.50 -30.46 -20.53
CA SER A 562 -0.08 -31.67 -19.81
C SER A 562 1.43 -31.87 -19.80
N GLY A 563 2.14 -31.21 -20.73
CA GLY A 563 3.60 -31.26 -20.83
C GLY A 563 4.32 -30.47 -19.75
N VAL A 564 3.66 -29.54 -19.06
CA VAL A 564 4.26 -28.76 -17.96
C VAL A 564 3.85 -29.30 -16.59
N GLY A 565 4.69 -29.09 -15.57
CA GLY A 565 4.41 -29.49 -14.19
C GLY A 565 3.19 -28.79 -13.58
N ARG A 566 2.47 -29.49 -12.71
CA ARG A 566 1.46 -28.87 -11.82
C ARG A 566 2.13 -28.34 -10.55
N LEU A 567 1.56 -27.31 -9.94
CA LEU A 567 2.03 -26.84 -8.63
C LEU A 567 1.62 -27.85 -7.56
N ASP A 568 2.60 -28.42 -6.85
CA ASP A 568 2.32 -29.45 -5.85
C ASP A 568 1.58 -28.87 -4.64
N THR A 569 2.10 -27.81 -4.03
CA THR A 569 1.49 -27.19 -2.84
C THR A 569 1.39 -25.68 -3.00
N LEU A 570 0.20 -25.12 -2.76
CA LEU A 570 -0.08 -23.70 -2.70
C LEU A 570 -0.77 -23.38 -1.38
N LYS A 571 -0.15 -22.54 -0.55
CA LYS A 571 -0.73 -22.08 0.73
C LYS A 571 -0.97 -20.58 0.68
N ILE A 572 -2.18 -20.17 1.06
CA ILE A 572 -2.61 -18.77 1.15
C ILE A 572 -3.21 -18.57 2.54
N GLN A 573 -2.50 -17.91 3.44
CA GLN A 573 -2.81 -17.90 4.87
C GLN A 573 -2.82 -16.49 5.47
N GLY A 574 -3.81 -16.14 6.29
CA GLY A 574 -3.80 -14.86 7.02
C GLY A 574 -3.78 -13.60 6.12
N CYS A 575 -4.12 -13.73 4.83
CA CYS A 575 -4.05 -12.63 3.88
C CYS A 575 -5.34 -11.80 3.89
N THR A 576 -5.21 -10.52 3.55
CA THR A 576 -6.36 -9.64 3.33
C THR A 576 -6.48 -9.30 1.85
N PHE A 577 -7.59 -9.69 1.24
CA PHE A 577 -7.95 -9.47 -0.15
C PHE A 577 -9.04 -8.41 -0.24
N ASN A 578 -8.78 -7.31 -0.93
CA ASN A 578 -9.74 -6.25 -1.20
C ASN A 578 -9.85 -6.01 -2.71
N GLY A 579 -11.00 -6.38 -3.29
CA GLY A 579 -11.25 -6.21 -4.71
C GLY A 579 -11.68 -4.80 -5.12
N GLN A 580 -12.08 -3.94 -4.17
CA GLN A 580 -12.63 -2.59 -4.40
C GLN A 580 -13.72 -2.48 -5.48
N LEU A 581 -14.47 -3.56 -5.72
CA LEU A 581 -15.44 -3.67 -6.81
C LEU A 581 -14.81 -3.47 -8.20
N ILE A 582 -13.50 -3.74 -8.30
CA ILE A 582 -12.69 -3.71 -9.51
C ILE A 582 -12.28 -5.13 -9.87
N GLY A 583 -11.73 -5.87 -8.91
CA GLY A 583 -11.30 -7.25 -9.10
C GLY A 583 -12.47 -8.18 -9.38
N GLU A 584 -12.30 -9.06 -10.36
CA GLU A 584 -13.30 -10.07 -10.69
C GLU A 584 -13.38 -11.13 -9.59
N ARG A 585 -12.22 -11.67 -9.15
CA ARG A 585 -12.10 -12.70 -8.10
C ARG A 585 -10.86 -12.47 -7.25
N ALA A 586 -10.84 -13.01 -6.04
CA ALA A 586 -9.63 -13.02 -5.21
C ALA A 586 -8.68 -14.13 -5.64
N ILE A 587 -9.20 -15.35 -5.82
CA ILE A 587 -8.40 -16.53 -6.12
C ILE A 587 -9.05 -17.28 -7.28
N PHE A 588 -8.25 -17.59 -8.30
CA PHE A 588 -8.67 -18.47 -9.39
C PHE A 588 -7.63 -19.55 -9.66
N ILE A 589 -8.01 -20.81 -9.44
CA ILE A 589 -7.21 -21.99 -9.79
C ILE A 589 -7.83 -22.61 -11.03
N ASP A 590 -7.17 -22.36 -12.15
CA ASP A 590 -7.70 -22.59 -13.48
C ASP A 590 -7.34 -23.98 -14.01
N GLY A 591 -8.36 -24.80 -14.18
CA GLY A 591 -8.29 -26.12 -14.78
C GLY A 591 -8.55 -26.14 -16.30
N ASP A 592 -8.37 -25.01 -16.98
CA ASP A 592 -8.46 -24.94 -18.44
C ASP A 592 -7.69 -26.07 -19.13
N ASN A 593 -8.19 -26.53 -20.26
CA ASN A 593 -7.75 -27.75 -20.97
C ASN A 593 -7.95 -29.08 -20.19
N GLY A 594 -8.74 -29.10 -19.12
CA GLY A 594 -9.02 -30.31 -18.36
C GLY A 594 -7.77 -30.82 -17.62
N LEU A 595 -7.03 -29.90 -16.98
CA LEU A 595 -5.81 -30.21 -16.24
C LEU A 595 -5.88 -29.70 -14.81
N PHE A 596 -5.23 -30.42 -13.89
CA PHE A 596 -5.00 -29.90 -12.54
C PHE A 596 -3.83 -28.92 -12.54
N ALA A 597 -4.09 -27.69 -12.11
CA ALA A 597 -3.07 -26.68 -11.89
C ALA A 597 -2.40 -26.81 -10.52
N VAL A 598 -3.17 -27.20 -9.49
CA VAL A 598 -2.70 -27.32 -8.10
C VAL A 598 -3.11 -28.66 -7.51
N GLN A 599 -2.20 -29.34 -6.80
CA GLN A 599 -2.49 -30.62 -6.14
C GLN A 599 -2.84 -30.46 -4.65
N ARG A 600 -2.19 -29.58 -3.90
CA ARG A 600 -2.45 -29.40 -2.46
C ARG A 600 -2.68 -27.93 -2.17
N LEU A 601 -3.95 -27.55 -2.18
CA LEU A 601 -4.35 -26.17 -1.96
C LEU A 601 -4.73 -25.94 -0.49
N GLU A 602 -4.17 -24.92 0.13
CA GLU A 602 -4.54 -24.50 1.48
C GLU A 602 -4.90 -23.02 1.46
N ILE A 603 -6.14 -22.68 1.81
CA ILE A 603 -6.63 -21.30 1.91
C ILE A 603 -7.20 -21.12 3.31
N LYS A 604 -6.44 -20.49 4.22
CA LYS A 604 -6.82 -20.39 5.62
C LYS A 604 -6.78 -18.99 6.22
N ASP A 605 -7.76 -18.72 7.07
CA ASP A 605 -7.81 -17.51 7.92
C ASP A 605 -7.65 -16.20 7.12
N ASN A 606 -8.10 -16.20 5.86
CA ASN A 606 -8.05 -15.03 4.99
C ASN A 606 -9.31 -14.18 5.12
N VAL A 607 -9.18 -12.89 4.82
CA VAL A 607 -10.30 -11.95 4.75
C VAL A 607 -10.47 -11.49 3.31
N PHE A 608 -11.66 -11.68 2.75
CA PHE A 608 -12.01 -11.29 1.38
C PHE A 608 -13.11 -10.23 1.37
N ARG A 609 -12.90 -9.16 0.60
CA ARG A 609 -13.82 -8.02 0.52
C ARG A 609 -13.99 -7.51 -0.90
N ALA A 610 -15.20 -7.03 -1.22
CA ALA A 610 -15.46 -6.15 -2.36
C ALA A 610 -15.06 -6.72 -3.74
N TYR A 611 -15.44 -7.96 -4.06
CA TYR A 611 -15.20 -8.54 -5.39
C TYR A 611 -16.47 -8.47 -6.27
N LEU A 612 -16.28 -8.25 -7.57
CA LEU A 612 -17.38 -8.18 -8.52
C LEU A 612 -18.09 -9.54 -8.66
N GLY A 613 -17.33 -10.62 -8.81
CA GLY A 613 -17.86 -11.98 -8.93
C GLY A 613 -17.63 -12.82 -7.68
N GLY A 614 -17.63 -14.15 -7.87
CA GLY A 614 -17.28 -15.09 -6.82
C GLY A 614 -15.83 -14.98 -6.39
N VAL A 615 -15.60 -14.95 -5.08
CA VAL A 615 -14.30 -14.64 -4.47
C VAL A 615 -13.26 -15.70 -4.81
N ILE A 616 -13.63 -16.97 -4.68
CA ILE A 616 -12.77 -18.11 -4.97
C ILE A 616 -13.44 -18.92 -6.07
N LYS A 617 -12.71 -19.19 -7.16
CA LYS A 617 -13.11 -20.13 -8.20
C LYS A 617 -12.05 -21.21 -8.34
N LEU A 618 -12.45 -22.47 -8.25
CA LEU A 618 -11.57 -23.62 -8.40
C LEU A 618 -12.10 -24.50 -9.52
N THR A 619 -11.41 -24.55 -10.66
CA THR A 619 -11.73 -25.47 -11.78
C THR A 619 -10.69 -26.58 -11.98
N GLY A 620 -9.51 -26.45 -11.35
CA GLY A 620 -8.38 -27.37 -11.55
C GLY A 620 -7.56 -27.67 -10.28
N ALA A 621 -8.20 -27.89 -9.13
CA ALA A 621 -7.51 -28.27 -7.88
C ALA A 621 -7.75 -29.76 -7.50
N ASP A 622 -6.71 -30.49 -7.10
CA ASP A 622 -6.80 -31.93 -6.72
C ASP A 622 -6.43 -32.20 -5.26
N GLY A 623 -7.21 -31.69 -4.32
CA GLY A 623 -6.98 -31.86 -2.91
C GLY A 623 -6.64 -30.54 -2.21
N GLY A 624 -7.10 -30.42 -0.97
CA GLY A 624 -6.84 -29.22 -0.21
C GLY A 624 -7.85 -28.94 0.90
N GLU A 625 -7.62 -27.82 1.56
CA GLU A 625 -8.45 -27.32 2.65
C GLU A 625 -8.71 -25.82 2.49
N LEU A 626 -9.98 -25.44 2.58
CA LEU A 626 -10.42 -24.06 2.82
C LEU A 626 -10.90 -24.04 4.27
N SER A 627 -10.29 -23.21 5.12
CA SER A 627 -10.74 -23.11 6.51
C SER A 627 -10.63 -21.72 7.12
N GLY A 628 -11.67 -21.30 7.84
CA GLY A 628 -11.61 -20.12 8.71
C GLY A 628 -11.58 -18.78 7.96
N ASN A 629 -11.92 -18.77 6.66
CA ASN A 629 -11.91 -17.54 5.90
C ASN A 629 -13.21 -16.75 6.11
N THR A 630 -13.10 -15.43 5.91
CA THR A 630 -14.23 -14.50 5.99
C THR A 630 -14.45 -13.85 4.64
N TYR A 631 -15.67 -13.94 4.12
CA TYR A 631 -16.08 -13.34 2.85
C TYR A 631 -17.06 -12.21 3.13
N SER A 632 -16.85 -11.03 2.53
CA SER A 632 -17.77 -9.88 2.64
C SER A 632 -17.83 -9.09 1.35
N GLY A 633 -18.94 -8.42 1.05
CA GLY A 633 -18.97 -7.48 -0.07
C GLY A 633 -18.79 -8.12 -1.45
N TYR A 634 -19.08 -9.41 -1.63
CA TYR A 634 -18.85 -10.12 -2.90
C TYR A 634 -20.11 -10.20 -3.76
N ASN A 635 -19.94 -10.60 -5.02
CA ASN A 635 -21.03 -10.72 -6.00
C ASN A 635 -21.87 -9.43 -6.10
N ALA A 636 -21.21 -8.27 -6.14
CA ALA A 636 -21.90 -6.99 -6.19
C ALA A 636 -22.66 -6.77 -7.53
N SER A 637 -22.43 -7.62 -8.54
CA SER A 637 -22.88 -7.40 -9.91
C SER A 637 -23.74 -8.50 -10.55
N ALA A 638 -23.88 -9.70 -9.99
CA ALA A 638 -24.44 -10.86 -10.72
C ALA A 638 -25.77 -11.43 -10.19
N ASN A 639 -26.63 -10.63 -9.53
CA ASN A 639 -27.94 -11.11 -9.09
C ASN A 639 -28.98 -11.12 -10.24
N GLU A 640 -29.16 -12.24 -10.96
CA GLU A 640 -30.40 -12.49 -11.73
C GLU A 640 -31.03 -13.84 -11.35
N THR A 641 -32.36 -13.83 -11.31
CA THR A 641 -33.24 -14.92 -10.83
C THR A 641 -33.89 -15.72 -11.96
N SER A 642 -33.61 -15.38 -13.22
CA SER A 642 -34.42 -15.80 -14.37
C SER A 642 -33.92 -17.07 -15.06
N THR A 643 -32.66 -17.46 -14.88
CA THR A 643 -32.11 -18.70 -15.43
C THR A 643 -31.18 -19.32 -14.40
N GLY A 644 -31.35 -20.61 -14.08
CA GLY A 644 -30.56 -21.35 -13.08
C GLY A 644 -29.09 -21.59 -13.44
N GLY A 645 -28.42 -20.61 -14.08
CA GLY A 645 -27.01 -20.63 -14.44
C GLY A 645 -26.14 -20.22 -13.25
N SER A 646 -25.62 -21.21 -12.56
CA SER A 646 -24.98 -21.19 -11.24
C SER A 646 -23.51 -20.72 -11.15
N SER A 647 -22.95 -20.02 -12.15
CA SER A 647 -21.49 -19.86 -12.25
C SER A 647 -20.88 -18.55 -11.70
N GLY A 648 -21.69 -17.62 -11.18
CA GLY A 648 -21.21 -16.28 -10.77
C GLY A 648 -21.61 -15.77 -9.40
N THR A 649 -22.54 -16.43 -8.69
CA THR A 649 -23.29 -15.83 -7.58
C THR A 649 -22.91 -16.30 -6.17
N CYS A 650 -21.76 -16.97 -6.03
CA CYS A 650 -21.31 -17.54 -4.76
C CYS A 650 -19.94 -17.00 -4.32
N ALA A 651 -19.64 -17.01 -3.01
CA ALA A 651 -18.29 -16.69 -2.54
C ALA A 651 -17.27 -17.74 -2.99
N ILE A 652 -17.62 -19.02 -2.93
CA ILE A 652 -16.77 -20.14 -3.35
C ILE A 652 -17.48 -20.93 -4.46
N LEU A 653 -16.83 -21.06 -5.61
CA LEU A 653 -17.27 -21.91 -6.71
C LEU A 653 -16.27 -23.06 -6.90
N LEU A 654 -16.73 -24.29 -6.68
CA LEU A 654 -16.04 -25.50 -7.12
C LEU A 654 -16.65 -25.95 -8.44
N ASP A 655 -15.82 -26.21 -9.44
CA ASP A 655 -16.26 -26.59 -10.79
C ASP A 655 -15.16 -27.41 -11.49
N GLY A 656 -15.43 -27.86 -12.71
CA GLY A 656 -14.48 -28.54 -13.58
C GLY A 656 -13.95 -29.84 -12.96
N LEU A 657 -12.62 -29.94 -12.88
CA LEU A 657 -11.96 -31.13 -12.36
C LEU A 657 -11.79 -31.13 -10.85
N THR A 658 -12.15 -30.03 -10.17
CA THR A 658 -11.85 -29.85 -8.75
C THR A 658 -12.40 -30.98 -7.90
N ARG A 659 -11.56 -31.56 -7.04
CA ARG A 659 -11.93 -32.70 -6.19
C ARG A 659 -11.09 -32.76 -4.92
N ASN A 660 -11.50 -33.63 -3.99
CA ASN A 660 -10.80 -33.92 -2.73
C ASN A 660 -10.65 -32.69 -1.82
N MET A 661 -11.55 -31.72 -1.93
CA MET A 661 -11.52 -30.50 -1.11
C MET A 661 -12.22 -30.71 0.22
N LYS A 662 -11.60 -30.23 1.30
CA LYS A 662 -12.25 -30.05 2.61
C LYS A 662 -12.56 -28.57 2.79
N ILE A 663 -13.82 -28.20 3.02
CA ILE A 663 -14.20 -26.81 3.30
C ILE A 663 -14.83 -26.75 4.69
N GLU A 664 -14.25 -25.94 5.58
CA GLU A 664 -14.74 -25.81 6.95
C GLU A 664 -14.64 -24.42 7.55
N ARG A 665 -15.46 -24.13 8.58
CA ARG A 665 -15.34 -22.89 9.38
C ARG A 665 -15.37 -21.59 8.57
N GLU A 666 -15.94 -21.61 7.37
CA GLU A 666 -16.07 -20.44 6.53
C GLU A 666 -17.16 -19.50 7.06
N THR A 667 -16.90 -18.19 6.98
CA THR A 667 -17.83 -17.14 7.39
C THR A 667 -18.26 -16.30 6.18
N PHE A 668 -19.54 -16.38 5.82
CA PHE A 668 -20.11 -15.59 4.73
C PHE A 668 -20.90 -14.40 5.27
N ALA A 669 -20.45 -13.20 4.95
CA ALA A 669 -21.18 -11.95 5.10
C ALA A 669 -21.52 -11.45 3.70
N GLY A 670 -22.79 -11.16 3.40
CA GLY A 670 -23.21 -10.74 2.06
C GLY A 670 -22.59 -9.42 1.55
N GLY A 671 -23.07 -8.96 0.40
CA GLY A 671 -22.73 -7.70 -0.24
C GLY A 671 -23.15 -6.46 0.55
N ILE A 672 -22.53 -5.30 0.24
CA ILE A 672 -23.00 -3.98 0.71
C ILE A 672 -24.34 -3.62 0.07
N ASN A 673 -24.60 -4.16 -1.13
CA ASN A 673 -25.91 -4.15 -1.75
C ASN A 673 -26.77 -5.26 -1.12
N PHE A 674 -27.14 -5.09 0.15
CA PHE A 674 -28.50 -5.39 0.56
C PHE A 674 -29.37 -4.37 -0.15
N ASP A 675 -29.51 -4.51 -1.47
CA ASP A 675 -30.49 -3.75 -2.19
C ASP A 675 -31.81 -4.21 -1.58
N THR A 676 -32.34 -3.37 -0.71
CA THR A 676 -33.63 -3.55 -0.10
C THR A 676 -34.57 -3.89 -1.24
N GLU A 677 -35.09 -5.11 -1.23
CA GLU A 677 -35.99 -5.69 -2.24
C GLU A 677 -37.26 -4.83 -2.49
N THR A 678 -37.40 -3.69 -1.81
CA THR A 678 -38.49 -2.74 -1.95
C THR A 678 -38.40 -1.79 -3.14
N ASN A 679 -37.24 -1.57 -3.79
CA ASN A 679 -37.17 -0.60 -4.91
C ASN A 679 -37.01 -1.23 -6.32
N ALA A 680 -36.84 -2.54 -6.43
CA ALA A 680 -36.76 -3.22 -7.73
C ALA A 680 -38.04 -3.99 -8.12
N ALA A 681 -38.98 -4.17 -7.19
CA ALA A 681 -40.22 -4.92 -7.43
C ALA A 681 -41.20 -4.20 -8.38
N ASP A 682 -41.17 -2.87 -8.43
CA ASP A 682 -42.27 -2.12 -9.07
C ASP A 682 -41.98 -1.64 -10.50
N ALA A 683 -40.72 -1.67 -10.97
CA ALA A 683 -40.36 -1.12 -12.29
C ALA A 683 -40.21 -2.17 -13.40
N TYR A 684 -39.87 -3.43 -13.09
CA TYR A 684 -39.55 -4.44 -14.12
C TYR A 684 -40.06 -5.87 -13.86
N GLY A 685 -40.90 -6.11 -12.85
CA GLY A 685 -41.52 -7.42 -12.64
C GLY A 685 -40.53 -8.57 -12.39
N VAL A 686 -39.37 -8.28 -11.82
CA VAL A 686 -38.33 -9.29 -11.52
C VAL A 686 -38.49 -9.81 -10.09
N SER A 687 -38.48 -11.14 -9.97
CA SER A 687 -38.70 -11.92 -8.74
C SER A 687 -37.76 -11.55 -7.56
N PRO A 688 -38.27 -11.55 -6.30
CA PRO A 688 -37.56 -11.17 -5.06
C PRO A 688 -36.61 -12.27 -4.52
N ASN A 689 -35.78 -12.87 -5.38
CA ASN A 689 -34.89 -13.98 -5.00
C ASN A 689 -33.41 -13.61 -5.21
N GLY A 690 -32.96 -12.47 -4.67
CA GLY A 690 -31.57 -12.02 -4.74
C GLY A 690 -30.59 -12.84 -3.89
N THR A 691 -30.56 -14.18 -4.04
CA THR A 691 -29.78 -15.06 -3.18
C THR A 691 -28.29 -15.00 -3.51
N GLN A 692 -27.51 -14.44 -2.60
CA GLN A 692 -26.05 -14.59 -2.60
C GLN A 692 -25.68 -15.87 -1.86
N TRP A 693 -25.04 -16.81 -2.55
CA TRP A 693 -24.68 -18.09 -1.96
C TRP A 693 -23.29 -18.04 -1.32
N GLY A 694 -23.09 -18.78 -0.24
CA GLY A 694 -21.74 -18.97 0.31
C GLY A 694 -20.88 -19.86 -0.59
N LEU A 695 -21.45 -20.98 -1.05
CA LEU A 695 -20.74 -22.02 -1.77
C LEU A 695 -21.65 -22.64 -2.84
N ILE A 696 -21.08 -22.93 -4.01
CA ILE A 696 -21.66 -23.79 -5.05
C ILE A 696 -20.62 -24.85 -5.42
N ASP A 697 -21.05 -26.12 -5.44
CA ASP A 697 -20.28 -27.23 -5.97
C ASP A 697 -20.93 -27.74 -7.27
N GLY A 698 -20.33 -27.36 -8.40
CA GLY A 698 -20.71 -27.82 -9.74
C GLY A 698 -19.92 -29.04 -10.23
N THR A 699 -19.11 -29.66 -9.37
CA THR A 699 -18.24 -30.76 -9.79
C THR A 699 -19.03 -32.06 -10.03
N PRO A 700 -18.54 -32.98 -10.89
CA PRO A 700 -19.22 -34.24 -11.17
C PRO A 700 -19.50 -35.09 -9.91
N SER A 701 -20.64 -35.77 -9.88
CA SER A 701 -21.00 -36.70 -8.80
C SER A 701 -19.96 -37.84 -8.71
N GLY A 702 -19.22 -37.87 -7.60
CA GLY A 702 -18.10 -38.80 -7.39
C GLY A 702 -16.79 -38.11 -7.03
N ASN A 703 -16.70 -36.79 -7.18
CA ASN A 703 -15.62 -36.00 -6.60
C ASN A 703 -15.80 -35.95 -5.08
N ASN A 704 -14.82 -36.47 -4.32
CA ASN A 704 -14.89 -36.64 -2.86
C ASN A 704 -14.70 -35.31 -2.09
N ASN A 705 -15.47 -34.27 -2.42
CA ASN A 705 -15.47 -33.01 -1.68
C ASN A 705 -16.26 -33.16 -0.38
N ARG A 706 -15.79 -32.54 0.70
CA ARG A 706 -16.37 -32.64 2.05
C ARG A 706 -16.60 -31.25 2.66
N TYR A 707 -17.71 -31.10 3.37
CA TYR A 707 -18.21 -29.82 3.85
C TYR A 707 -18.57 -29.89 5.35
N TYR A 708 -18.00 -29.01 6.18
CA TYR A 708 -18.22 -29.02 7.63
C TYR A 708 -18.38 -27.60 8.19
N ARG A 709 -19.29 -27.38 9.15
CA ARG A 709 -19.35 -26.14 9.97
C ARG A 709 -19.29 -24.82 9.17
N LEU A 710 -20.08 -24.70 8.11
CA LEU A 710 -20.19 -23.47 7.31
C LEU A 710 -21.14 -22.49 8.00
N ARG A 711 -20.68 -21.26 8.26
CA ARG A 711 -21.47 -20.26 8.99
C ARG A 711 -21.84 -19.09 8.09
N ALA A 712 -23.13 -18.77 8.07
CA ALA A 712 -23.60 -17.47 7.60
C ALA A 712 -23.56 -16.48 8.77
N ARG A 713 -22.94 -15.31 8.59
CA ARG A 713 -22.98 -14.25 9.60
C ARG A 713 -24.26 -13.46 9.42
N LYS A 714 -25.12 -13.41 10.45
CA LYS A 714 -26.24 -12.45 10.51
C LYS A 714 -25.67 -11.04 10.54
N ILE A 715 -26.01 -10.25 9.53
CA ILE A 715 -25.87 -8.80 9.53
C ILE A 715 -27.31 -8.26 9.54
N ASP A 716 -27.65 -7.47 10.56
CA ASP A 716 -28.96 -6.81 10.71
C ASP A 716 -30.20 -7.72 10.73
N GLY A 717 -30.09 -8.91 11.35
CA GLY A 717 -31.24 -9.79 11.59
C GLY A 717 -31.71 -10.63 10.39
N VAL A 718 -31.11 -10.45 9.21
CA VAL A 718 -31.37 -11.26 8.02
C VAL A 718 -30.30 -12.35 7.88
N GLU A 719 -30.73 -13.61 7.74
CA GLU A 719 -29.82 -14.73 7.44
C GLU A 719 -29.33 -14.63 6.00
N ALA A 720 -28.02 -14.55 5.77
CA ALA A 720 -27.45 -14.83 4.45
C ALA A 720 -27.53 -16.34 4.22
N TRP A 721 -28.42 -16.81 3.33
CA TRP A 721 -28.72 -18.23 3.20
C TRP A 721 -27.52 -19.03 2.65
N GLY A 722 -27.26 -20.18 3.29
CA GLY A 722 -26.19 -21.12 2.95
C GLY A 722 -26.45 -21.90 1.66
N ILE A 723 -25.34 -22.46 1.12
CA ILE A 723 -25.20 -23.48 0.05
C ILE A 723 -26.39 -23.63 -0.94
N ALA A 724 -26.19 -23.28 -2.21
CA ALA A 724 -27.08 -23.71 -3.30
C ALA A 724 -26.46 -24.79 -4.16
N GLY A 725 -27.30 -25.74 -4.54
CA GLY A 725 -27.12 -26.49 -5.78
C GLY A 725 -27.21 -28.00 -5.60
N GLY A 726 -28.43 -28.53 -5.78
CA GLY A 726 -28.73 -29.52 -6.83
C GLY A 726 -28.16 -30.94 -6.79
N GLY A 727 -27.10 -31.22 -6.04
CA GLY A 727 -26.71 -32.58 -5.69
C GLY A 727 -27.30 -32.90 -4.32
N ARG A 728 -28.12 -33.96 -4.20
CA ARG A 728 -28.40 -34.56 -2.90
C ARG A 728 -27.09 -34.63 -2.12
N VAL A 729 -27.05 -33.97 -0.96
CA VAL A 729 -26.06 -34.23 0.08
C VAL A 729 -26.10 -35.73 0.38
N LEU A 730 -25.19 -36.47 -0.24
CA LEU A 730 -24.84 -37.84 0.11
C LEU A 730 -23.38 -37.80 0.54
N GLY A 731 -23.14 -37.26 1.73
CA GLY A 731 -21.79 -37.15 2.27
C GLY A 731 -21.67 -36.22 3.47
N GLY A 732 -22.29 -36.60 4.58
CA GLY A 732 -21.86 -36.20 5.93
C GLY A 732 -21.95 -34.70 6.27
N VAL A 733 -23.16 -34.18 6.41
CA VAL A 733 -23.39 -33.10 7.39
C VAL A 733 -23.40 -33.80 8.76
N GLU A 734 -22.25 -33.88 9.42
CA GLU A 734 -22.19 -34.17 10.85
C GLU A 734 -22.07 -32.84 11.61
N ASP A 735 -23.04 -32.68 12.51
CA ASP A 735 -23.25 -31.67 13.55
C ASP A 735 -23.96 -30.35 13.21
N ALA A 736 -25.14 -30.25 13.84
CA ALA A 736 -26.08 -29.13 13.97
C ALA A 736 -25.62 -28.09 15.01
#